data_AF-A0A0A2K765-F1
#
_entry.id   AF-A0A0A2K765-F1
#
_cell.length_a   1.000
_cell.length_b   1.000
_cell.length_c   1.000
_cell.angle_alpha   90.00
_cell.angle_beta   90.00
_cell.angle_gamma   90.00
#
_symmetry.space_group_name_H-M   'P 1'
#
loop_
_entity.id
_entity.type
_entity.pdbx_description
1 polymer ?
#
loop_
_entity_poly.entity_id
_entity_poly.type
_entity_poly.pdbx_seq_one_letter_code
_entity_poly.pdbx_strand_id
1 'polypeptide(L)'
;MVAFLSFLVPFLPLVASFVHPGLLVSDSDISRTQKRIKANQDPWTTSWDTLTSLSFSDAKYTPSPVSVVYRGTWDGHEANAQLLWHDVAAAFNLGLRWKISRNTSFADAASNILHAWATTLTAIDGGDDKYLTAGLQGYELANAAELLRDYQPFVDDVLPAVIEMANNIFIPMHYRWLNHEEPSEHNILHFFANWELCNVASAMAMGVLTDNQTVWDFAVDYFKHGDGTGAINNAIVSIVQEPGTGALLGQGQESGRDQGHSALDIQLLGVIGQQAWNQGEDLFAYNDSRILRGTEYFARYNLGNDVPFVDYTNGIVSHTEISSASRGAIRPTWELLYNHYVMLKRADAPWTTLYLNKTLDYYGGAEGGAGSWGEGSGHYDGLGWGSLLYHMDESDAVAAFSSKSASLTANPTPRVSTTLNWALSATTTTSSVSGQNALVSHSTTTISATISTALNTETSASSGIASNSGASQSSCDRLEPVCSQCKRAGKPCGGYRDVPSFMFRDENDKAARRSAEAKAKTEARRKLEDIAALESDISAPGLRSDRSPSDKLVCRGRGQLILTPLRITAPLSIPLEDQGLRFFVNHFVTRMATGKDRSLHVGTVQPSPHLGAVALDQSSRDAVISVGLAALSNVNDDRALRILSREKHAMVIQAVREVVENPAQANPDRTFHMIVMLGLYEMVSCTPSQLDSWIVHLDGAAALLKQSIFRRSLANLDLRAHLQFYFVSIVRYFSKRVVSPDLLNWSPDLIPSAPPEILPGAEIVDILVRFAMFDAYVHHQKPDARVVVESALLFEDELHDWETHLPIDWSFTVKESNTCEYTFHRQYHIYKDMWVSRIFNHYRWARLLVNETIVSHISKMTRPTANDVIQRQQSLDIISCMAVDICAGSASQEGLSAQGVAEDPSHIPLLNGTFMLLFPLGVAGGAAGTPDEVHDWVVETLERIACTMGIRRALQMIPQLKKSVAKWKLDQKLWNSMHGYK
;
A
#
# COMPACT_ATOMS: atom_id res chain seq x y z
N MET A 1 13.00 35.93 -0.18
CA MET A 1 11.93 34.99 0.24
C MET A 1 10.95 34.70 -0.89
N VAL A 2 10.36 35.69 -1.58
CA VAL A 2 9.47 35.43 -2.75
C VAL A 2 10.09 34.49 -3.80
N ALA A 3 11.36 34.68 -4.16
CA ALA A 3 12.09 33.81 -5.10
C ALA A 3 12.33 32.35 -4.62
N PHE A 4 12.14 32.07 -3.33
CA PHE A 4 12.14 30.70 -2.82
C PHE A 4 10.84 29.98 -3.19
N LEU A 5 9.74 30.73 -3.23
CA LEU A 5 8.39 30.20 -3.45
C LEU A 5 8.12 29.87 -4.93
N SER A 6 8.89 30.41 -5.87
CA SER A 6 8.95 29.97 -7.28
C SER A 6 9.31 28.48 -7.48
N PHE A 7 9.56 27.73 -6.39
CA PHE A 7 9.81 26.29 -6.35
C PHE A 7 8.86 25.52 -5.41
N LEU A 8 7.85 26.16 -4.78
CA LEU A 8 7.17 25.61 -3.59
C LEU A 8 5.68 25.23 -3.75
N VAL A 9 5.07 25.43 -4.91
CA VAL A 9 3.78 24.79 -5.23
C VAL A 9 3.88 23.30 -5.64
N PRO A 10 5.01 22.69 -6.09
CA PRO A 10 4.93 21.66 -7.13
C PRO A 10 4.46 20.26 -6.77
N PHE A 11 3.83 20.14 -5.62
CA PHE A 11 3.82 18.94 -4.85
C PHE A 11 2.53 18.90 -4.02
N LEU A 12 1.40 18.67 -4.70
CA LEU A 12 0.05 18.47 -4.12
C LEU A 12 -0.62 17.31 -4.88
N PRO A 13 -1.09 16.25 -4.22
CA PRO A 13 -2.55 16.06 -4.08
C PRO A 13 -3.00 15.20 -2.88
N LEU A 14 -4.30 14.89 -2.80
CA LEU A 14 -4.92 14.07 -1.74
C LEU A 14 -4.08 12.86 -1.24
N VAL A 15 -3.91 12.80 0.08
CA VAL A 15 -4.02 11.54 0.84
C VAL A 15 -5.30 10.83 0.39
N ALA A 16 -5.18 9.55 0.01
CA ALA A 16 -6.33 8.67 0.03
C ALA A 16 -6.69 8.48 1.51
N SER A 17 -7.75 9.17 1.96
CA SER A 17 -8.34 8.87 3.28
C SER A 17 -8.59 7.37 3.33
N PHE A 18 -8.31 6.75 4.47
CA PHE A 18 -8.80 5.40 4.69
C PHE A 18 -10.33 5.41 4.48
N VAL A 19 -10.83 4.33 3.90
CA VAL A 19 -12.26 4.13 3.66
C VAL A 19 -12.91 3.80 5.01
N HIS A 20 -14.01 4.50 5.33
CA HIS A 20 -14.71 4.37 6.60
C HIS A 20 -16.22 4.27 6.39
N PRO A 21 -16.90 3.20 6.86
CA PRO A 21 -16.29 1.95 7.34
C PRO A 21 -15.59 1.20 6.18
N GLY A 22 -14.39 0.70 6.42
CA GLY A 22 -13.59 0.05 5.37
C GLY A 22 -12.59 -1.01 5.87
N LEU A 23 -12.82 -1.59 7.04
CA LEU A 23 -12.16 -2.84 7.43
C LEU A 23 -12.96 -4.03 6.87
N LEU A 24 -13.50 -4.93 7.70
CA LEU A 24 -14.23 -6.09 7.22
C LEU A 24 -15.55 -5.73 6.51
N VAL A 25 -16.25 -4.71 7.01
CA VAL A 25 -17.59 -4.32 6.54
C VAL A 25 -17.55 -3.01 5.76
N SER A 26 -18.13 -2.98 4.55
CA SER A 26 -18.38 -1.75 3.80
C SER A 26 -19.85 -1.33 3.85
N ASP A 27 -20.13 -0.04 3.58
CA ASP A 27 -21.52 0.43 3.41
C ASP A 27 -22.25 -0.26 2.23
N SER A 28 -21.51 -0.84 1.27
CA SER A 28 -22.11 -1.62 0.17
C SER A 28 -22.67 -2.97 0.65
N ASP A 29 -22.03 -3.56 1.66
CA ASP A 29 -22.48 -4.80 2.31
C ASP A 29 -23.71 -4.50 3.16
N ILE A 30 -23.64 -3.51 4.06
CA ILE A 30 -24.79 -3.04 4.84
C ILE A 30 -26.00 -2.73 3.95
N SER A 31 -25.79 -2.08 2.80
CA SER A 31 -26.85 -1.78 1.82
C SER A 31 -27.44 -3.04 1.17
N ARG A 32 -26.61 -4.03 0.86
CA ARG A 32 -27.04 -5.35 0.35
C ARG A 32 -27.86 -6.07 1.42
N THR A 33 -27.33 -6.20 2.62
CA THR A 33 -27.99 -6.82 3.79
C THR A 33 -29.36 -6.17 4.09
N GLN A 34 -29.43 -4.83 4.16
CA GLN A 34 -30.69 -4.09 4.40
C GLN A 34 -31.74 -4.35 3.31
N LYS A 35 -31.34 -4.40 2.04
CA LYS A 35 -32.21 -4.72 0.90
C LYS A 35 -32.74 -6.16 0.97
N ARG A 36 -31.88 -7.12 1.31
CA ARG A 36 -32.19 -8.57 1.32
C ARG A 36 -33.08 -8.99 2.48
N ILE A 37 -32.76 -8.55 3.71
CA ILE A 37 -33.62 -8.78 4.89
C ILE A 37 -35.02 -8.19 4.66
N LYS A 38 -35.11 -6.97 4.13
CA LYS A 38 -36.40 -6.31 3.82
C LYS A 38 -37.23 -7.06 2.76
N ALA A 39 -36.59 -7.91 1.94
CA ALA A 39 -37.24 -8.75 0.96
C ALA A 39 -37.57 -10.17 1.49
N ASN A 40 -37.26 -10.48 2.76
CA ASN A 40 -37.31 -11.82 3.36
C ASN A 40 -36.55 -12.86 2.51
N GLN A 41 -35.28 -12.57 2.22
CA GLN A 41 -34.42 -13.42 1.41
C GLN A 41 -33.31 -14.06 2.25
N ASP A 42 -33.26 -15.38 2.21
CA ASP A 42 -32.17 -16.18 2.75
C ASP A 42 -30.94 -16.17 1.82
N PRO A 43 -29.72 -16.34 2.36
CA PRO A 43 -29.40 -16.64 3.76
C PRO A 43 -29.38 -15.42 4.69
N TRP A 44 -29.55 -14.19 4.16
CA TRP A 44 -29.50 -12.96 4.96
C TRP A 44 -30.57 -12.90 6.06
N THR A 45 -31.80 -13.34 5.81
CA THR A 45 -32.87 -13.40 6.81
C THR A 45 -32.53 -14.40 7.92
N THR A 46 -32.17 -15.65 7.60
CA THR A 46 -31.73 -16.65 8.61
C THR A 46 -30.53 -16.17 9.45
N SER A 47 -29.52 -15.55 8.84
CA SER A 47 -28.36 -15.01 9.57
C SER A 47 -28.73 -13.79 10.45
N TRP A 48 -29.66 -12.94 9.99
CA TRP A 48 -30.19 -11.82 10.79
C TRP A 48 -31.04 -12.30 11.98
N ASP A 49 -31.91 -13.28 11.79
CA ASP A 49 -32.72 -13.85 12.87
C ASP A 49 -31.81 -14.53 13.92
N THR A 50 -30.72 -15.16 13.47
CA THR A 50 -29.63 -15.64 14.35
C THR A 50 -29.01 -14.48 15.14
N LEU A 51 -28.51 -13.43 14.46
CA LEU A 51 -27.91 -12.25 15.10
C LEU A 51 -28.86 -11.60 16.13
N THR A 52 -30.15 -11.45 15.80
CA THR A 52 -31.13 -10.80 16.69
C THR A 52 -31.56 -11.64 17.88
N SER A 53 -31.29 -12.96 17.87
CA SER A 53 -31.60 -13.88 18.98
C SER A 53 -30.57 -13.90 20.12
N LEU A 54 -29.34 -13.41 19.88
CA LEU A 54 -28.24 -13.51 20.84
C LEU A 54 -28.36 -12.50 22.00
N SER A 55 -27.96 -12.92 23.20
CA SER A 55 -27.75 -12.02 24.35
C SER A 55 -26.68 -10.96 24.09
N PHE A 56 -25.65 -11.31 23.31
CA PHE A 56 -24.61 -10.38 22.84
C PHE A 56 -25.13 -9.32 21.85
N SER A 57 -26.42 -9.38 21.46
CA SER A 57 -27.08 -8.45 20.53
C SER A 57 -28.26 -7.69 21.16
N ASP A 58 -28.44 -7.77 22.48
CA ASP A 58 -29.43 -6.96 23.22
C ASP A 58 -28.85 -5.58 23.57
N ALA A 59 -29.62 -4.51 23.33
CA ALA A 59 -29.26 -3.14 23.71
C ALA A 59 -29.11 -2.92 25.24
N LYS A 60 -29.42 -3.93 26.06
CA LYS A 60 -29.20 -3.96 27.52
C LYS A 60 -27.90 -4.68 27.93
N TYR A 61 -27.07 -5.10 26.99
CA TYR A 61 -25.78 -5.72 27.29
C TYR A 61 -24.93 -4.81 28.19
N THR A 62 -24.31 -5.39 29.22
CA THR A 62 -23.49 -4.65 30.20
C THR A 62 -22.03 -5.09 30.04
N PRO A 63 -21.10 -4.18 29.68
CA PRO A 63 -19.69 -4.53 29.56
C PRO A 63 -19.06 -4.89 30.91
N SER A 64 -18.02 -5.72 30.86
CA SER A 64 -17.26 -6.22 32.01
C SER A 64 -15.75 -5.90 31.88
N PRO A 65 -15.37 -4.61 31.76
CA PRO A 65 -13.98 -4.23 31.53
C PRO A 65 -13.08 -4.52 32.74
N VAL A 66 -11.81 -4.81 32.46
CA VAL A 66 -10.75 -4.99 33.47
C VAL A 66 -9.49 -4.24 33.06
N SER A 67 -8.70 -3.78 34.05
CA SER A 67 -7.52 -2.95 33.77
C SER A 67 -6.34 -3.72 33.18
N VAL A 68 -6.22 -5.01 33.48
CA VAL A 68 -5.23 -5.89 32.86
C VAL A 68 -5.90 -7.18 32.39
N VAL A 69 -5.64 -7.53 31.13
CA VAL A 69 -6.16 -8.76 30.51
C VAL A 69 -5.07 -9.83 30.44
N TYR A 70 -5.37 -11.01 30.98
CA TYR A 70 -4.55 -12.21 30.98
C TYR A 70 -5.26 -13.33 30.20
N ARG A 71 -4.60 -13.90 29.19
CA ARG A 71 -5.16 -15.00 28.36
C ARG A 71 -5.19 -16.34 29.09
N GLY A 72 -4.18 -16.60 29.91
CA GLY A 72 -4.07 -17.74 30.80
C GLY A 72 -3.61 -17.30 32.20
N THR A 73 -3.78 -18.16 33.21
CA THR A 73 -3.39 -17.86 34.59
C THR A 73 -1.88 -17.68 34.69
N TRP A 74 -1.42 -16.52 35.16
CA TRP A 74 -0.02 -16.09 35.12
C TRP A 74 0.36 -15.29 36.37
N ASP A 75 1.50 -15.62 36.98
CA ASP A 75 2.07 -14.96 38.19
C ASP A 75 1.06 -14.65 39.32
N GLY A 76 0.10 -15.57 39.53
CA GLY A 76 -0.95 -15.42 40.55
C GLY A 76 -2.20 -14.65 40.10
N HIS A 77 -2.24 -14.14 38.88
CA HIS A 77 -3.42 -13.56 38.23
C HIS A 77 -4.17 -14.65 37.45
N GLU A 78 -5.50 -14.73 37.62
CA GLU A 78 -6.33 -15.70 36.90
C GLU A 78 -6.65 -15.25 35.47
N ALA A 79 -6.84 -16.22 34.56
CA ALA A 79 -7.27 -15.98 33.19
C ALA A 79 -8.59 -15.21 33.14
N ASN A 80 -8.63 -14.08 32.42
CA ASN A 80 -9.79 -13.19 32.35
C ASN A 80 -10.12 -12.68 30.93
N ALA A 81 -9.32 -13.02 29.91
CA ALA A 81 -9.52 -12.58 28.52
C ALA A 81 -10.90 -12.91 27.91
N GLN A 82 -11.63 -13.86 28.49
CA GLN A 82 -13.03 -14.12 28.15
C GLN A 82 -13.94 -12.91 28.28
N LEU A 83 -13.67 -12.02 29.24
CA LEU A 83 -14.41 -10.76 29.39
C LEU A 83 -14.22 -9.85 28.17
N LEU A 84 -13.00 -9.79 27.62
CA LEU A 84 -12.69 -8.99 26.44
C LEU A 84 -13.31 -9.59 25.18
N TRP A 85 -13.17 -10.89 24.93
CA TRP A 85 -13.71 -11.49 23.70
C TRP A 85 -15.25 -11.58 23.69
N HIS A 86 -15.90 -11.70 24.84
CA HIS A 86 -17.36 -11.57 24.97
C HIS A 86 -17.84 -10.14 24.69
N ASP A 87 -17.20 -9.14 25.28
CA ASP A 87 -17.58 -7.74 25.10
C ASP A 87 -17.29 -7.22 23.68
N VAL A 88 -16.16 -7.57 23.09
CA VAL A 88 -15.81 -7.15 21.72
C VAL A 88 -16.73 -7.79 20.68
N ALA A 89 -17.09 -9.06 20.86
CA ALA A 89 -18.12 -9.72 20.05
C ALA A 89 -19.49 -9.02 20.20
N ALA A 90 -19.88 -8.65 21.43
CA ALA A 90 -21.10 -7.88 21.66
C ALA A 90 -21.05 -6.51 20.97
N ALA A 91 -19.94 -5.77 21.07
CA ALA A 91 -19.78 -4.46 20.43
C ALA A 91 -19.92 -4.55 18.90
N PHE A 92 -19.31 -5.55 18.25
CA PHE A 92 -19.47 -5.76 16.81
C PHE A 92 -20.90 -6.17 16.43
N ASN A 93 -21.48 -7.12 17.16
CA ASN A 93 -22.86 -7.57 16.94
C ASN A 93 -23.87 -6.41 17.08
N LEU A 94 -23.68 -5.55 18.09
CA LEU A 94 -24.48 -4.35 18.33
C LEU A 94 -24.24 -3.25 17.27
N GLY A 95 -23.01 -3.09 16.79
CA GLY A 95 -22.68 -2.26 15.63
C GLY A 95 -23.43 -2.70 14.37
N LEU A 96 -23.47 -4.01 14.08
CA LEU A 96 -24.26 -4.57 12.98
C LEU A 96 -25.77 -4.39 13.20
N ARG A 97 -26.27 -4.63 14.42
CA ARG A 97 -27.67 -4.34 14.80
C ARG A 97 -28.02 -2.88 14.49
N TRP A 98 -27.15 -1.93 14.80
CA TRP A 98 -27.35 -0.52 14.47
C TRP A 98 -27.29 -0.24 12.97
N LYS A 99 -26.18 -0.55 12.29
CA LYS A 99 -26.00 -0.29 10.85
C LYS A 99 -27.13 -0.87 10.01
N ILE A 100 -27.67 -2.04 10.36
CA ILE A 100 -28.75 -2.71 9.64
C ILE A 100 -30.15 -2.20 10.06
N SER A 101 -30.47 -2.06 11.35
CA SER A 101 -31.83 -1.66 11.78
C SER A 101 -32.05 -0.14 11.92
N ARG A 102 -30.97 0.64 11.95
CA ARG A 102 -30.90 2.08 12.24
C ARG A 102 -31.47 2.51 13.61
N ASN A 103 -31.77 1.57 14.51
CA ASN A 103 -32.13 1.87 15.90
C ASN A 103 -30.88 2.21 16.73
N THR A 104 -30.76 3.46 17.18
CA THR A 104 -29.57 3.97 17.89
C THR A 104 -29.28 3.29 19.21
N SER A 105 -30.26 2.65 19.88
CA SER A 105 -30.01 1.97 21.15
C SER A 105 -28.96 0.85 21.07
N PHE A 106 -28.70 0.31 19.88
CA PHE A 106 -27.61 -0.64 19.65
C PHE A 106 -26.25 0.06 19.45
N ALA A 107 -26.22 1.26 18.87
CA ALA A 107 -25.01 2.08 18.81
C ALA A 107 -24.64 2.63 20.19
N ASP A 108 -25.62 3.03 20.99
CA ASP A 108 -25.42 3.45 22.39
C ASP A 108 -24.78 2.32 23.21
N ALA A 109 -25.27 1.09 23.06
CA ALA A 109 -24.73 -0.09 23.73
C ALA A 109 -23.31 -0.46 23.24
N ALA A 110 -23.06 -0.47 21.92
CA ALA A 110 -21.75 -0.72 21.34
C ALA A 110 -20.71 0.34 21.75
N SER A 111 -21.09 1.63 21.68
CA SER A 111 -20.29 2.78 22.10
C SER A 111 -19.95 2.69 23.58
N ASN A 112 -20.91 2.34 24.44
CA ASN A 112 -20.69 2.13 25.87
C ASN A 112 -19.69 1.00 26.16
N ILE A 113 -19.72 -0.12 25.42
CA ILE A 113 -18.72 -1.19 25.57
C ILE A 113 -17.32 -0.69 25.20
N LEU A 114 -17.17 -0.06 24.02
CA LEU A 114 -15.88 0.45 23.54
C LEU A 114 -15.31 1.52 24.48
N HIS A 115 -16.14 2.44 24.97
CA HIS A 115 -15.78 3.44 25.97
C HIS A 115 -15.34 2.82 27.29
N ALA A 116 -16.06 1.81 27.78
CA ALA A 116 -15.76 1.13 29.04
C ALA A 116 -14.41 0.42 29.00
N TRP A 117 -14.03 -0.21 27.88
CA TRP A 117 -12.70 -0.77 27.71
C TRP A 117 -11.63 0.31 27.50
N ALA A 118 -11.86 1.29 26.63
CA ALA A 118 -10.91 2.36 26.34
C ALA A 118 -10.52 3.22 27.56
N THR A 119 -11.41 3.35 28.54
CA THR A 119 -11.16 4.10 29.78
C THR A 119 -10.69 3.25 30.96
N THR A 120 -10.69 1.91 30.82
CA THR A 120 -10.31 0.99 31.91
C THR A 120 -9.03 0.21 31.62
N LEU A 121 -8.82 -0.23 30.37
CA LEU A 121 -7.70 -1.09 29.98
C LEU A 121 -6.38 -0.34 30.03
N THR A 122 -5.41 -0.85 30.78
CA THR A 122 -4.05 -0.29 30.89
C THR A 122 -2.98 -1.23 30.34
N ALA A 123 -3.24 -2.54 30.25
CA ALA A 123 -2.33 -3.52 29.65
C ALA A 123 -3.04 -4.81 29.21
N ILE A 124 -2.44 -5.52 28.24
CA ILE A 124 -2.67 -6.95 28.00
C ILE A 124 -1.35 -7.64 28.36
N ASP A 125 -1.38 -8.56 29.32
CA ASP A 125 -0.17 -9.02 30.01
C ASP A 125 -0.16 -10.54 30.27
N GLY A 126 0.98 -11.04 30.73
CA GLY A 126 1.29 -12.45 30.91
C GLY A 126 2.57 -12.86 30.16
N GLY A 127 2.69 -14.16 29.89
CA GLY A 127 3.65 -14.69 28.92
C GLY A 127 3.31 -14.28 27.49
N ASP A 128 3.92 -14.94 26.51
CA ASP A 128 3.78 -14.61 25.09
C ASP A 128 2.31 -14.58 24.61
N ASP A 129 1.45 -15.44 25.19
CA ASP A 129 0.00 -15.52 24.97
C ASP A 129 -0.75 -14.16 24.93
N LYS A 130 -0.23 -13.12 25.57
CA LYS A 130 -0.78 -11.75 25.48
C LYS A 130 -0.83 -11.23 24.03
N TYR A 131 0.12 -11.63 23.18
CA TYR A 131 0.15 -11.24 21.77
C TYR A 131 -0.96 -11.92 20.95
N LEU A 132 -1.42 -13.12 21.33
CA LEU A 132 -2.62 -13.71 20.75
C LEU A 132 -3.87 -12.89 21.10
N THR A 133 -4.04 -12.48 22.36
CA THR A 133 -5.20 -11.64 22.74
C THR A 133 -5.13 -10.24 22.14
N ALA A 134 -3.94 -9.63 22.10
CA ALA A 134 -3.75 -8.32 21.47
C ALA A 134 -4.01 -8.36 19.96
N GLY A 135 -3.52 -9.38 19.26
CA GLY A 135 -3.76 -9.58 17.83
C GLY A 135 -5.23 -9.90 17.53
N LEU A 136 -5.80 -10.92 18.19
CA LEU A 136 -7.17 -11.36 17.92
C LEU A 136 -8.20 -10.28 18.31
N GLN A 137 -8.33 -9.96 19.59
CA GLN A 137 -9.36 -9.02 20.04
C GLN A 137 -9.06 -7.57 19.60
N GLY A 138 -7.82 -7.24 19.22
CA GLY A 138 -7.46 -5.94 18.66
C GLY A 138 -8.14 -5.66 17.32
N TYR A 139 -8.00 -6.57 16.33
CA TYR A 139 -8.64 -6.35 15.03
C TYR A 139 -10.17 -6.33 15.15
N GLU A 140 -10.72 -7.17 16.03
CA GLU A 140 -12.16 -7.23 16.29
C GLU A 140 -12.70 -5.93 16.92
N LEU A 141 -11.99 -5.37 17.90
CA LEU A 141 -12.35 -4.10 18.56
C LEU A 141 -12.30 -2.93 17.58
N ALA A 142 -11.26 -2.87 16.74
CA ALA A 142 -11.15 -1.88 15.69
C ALA A 142 -12.29 -2.00 14.66
N ASN A 143 -12.68 -3.22 14.27
CA ASN A 143 -13.84 -3.44 13.40
C ASN A 143 -15.17 -3.03 14.06
N ALA A 144 -15.33 -3.22 15.37
CA ALA A 144 -16.50 -2.75 16.10
C ALA A 144 -16.56 -1.20 16.17
N ALA A 145 -15.41 -0.54 16.32
CA ALA A 145 -15.30 0.91 16.29
C ALA A 145 -15.56 1.51 14.89
N GLU A 146 -15.07 0.88 13.81
CA GLU A 146 -15.37 1.29 12.43
C GLU A 146 -16.87 1.26 12.11
N LEU A 147 -17.61 0.29 12.65
CA LEU A 147 -19.08 0.22 12.51
C LEU A 147 -19.82 1.39 13.16
N LEU A 148 -19.14 2.24 13.96
CA LEU A 148 -19.69 3.42 14.62
C LEU A 148 -19.10 4.75 14.11
N ARG A 149 -18.22 4.77 13.09
CA ARG A 149 -17.61 6.02 12.57
C ARG A 149 -18.60 7.05 11.99
N ASP A 150 -19.85 6.67 11.73
CA ASP A 150 -20.97 7.56 11.36
C ASP A 150 -21.97 7.81 12.52
N TYR A 151 -21.66 7.38 13.74
CA TYR A 151 -22.46 7.67 14.94
C TYR A 151 -21.86 8.83 15.73
N GLN A 152 -22.42 10.03 15.56
CA GLN A 152 -21.87 11.28 16.11
C GLN A 152 -21.51 11.22 17.61
N PRO A 153 -22.33 10.66 18.53
CA PRO A 153 -21.96 10.56 19.95
C PRO A 153 -20.74 9.65 20.21
N PHE A 154 -20.54 8.60 19.41
CA PHE A 154 -19.32 7.81 19.50
C PHE A 154 -18.11 8.60 18.98
N VAL A 155 -18.25 9.29 17.84
CA VAL A 155 -17.18 10.07 17.22
C VAL A 155 -16.69 11.21 18.13
N ASP A 156 -17.62 11.92 18.78
CA ASP A 156 -17.28 13.08 19.62
C ASP A 156 -16.79 12.68 21.03
N ASP A 157 -17.48 11.74 21.70
CA ASP A 157 -17.26 11.45 23.13
C ASP A 157 -16.39 10.21 23.41
N VAL A 158 -16.23 9.28 22.45
CA VAL A 158 -15.64 7.93 22.72
C VAL A 158 -14.46 7.57 21.82
N LEU A 159 -14.54 7.85 20.53
CA LEU A 159 -13.50 7.53 19.54
C LEU A 159 -12.11 8.07 19.92
N PRO A 160 -11.94 9.28 20.51
CA PRO A 160 -10.64 9.75 20.97
C PRO A 160 -9.98 8.81 22.01
N ALA A 161 -10.74 8.27 22.96
CA ALA A 161 -10.22 7.33 23.95
C ALA A 161 -9.90 5.96 23.33
N VAL A 162 -10.70 5.50 22.37
CA VAL A 162 -10.43 4.26 21.61
C VAL A 162 -9.14 4.39 20.79
N ILE A 163 -8.91 5.55 20.16
CA ILE A 163 -7.66 5.89 19.46
C ILE A 163 -6.48 5.98 20.43
N GLU A 164 -6.66 6.53 21.63
CA GLU A 164 -5.62 6.55 22.67
C GLU A 164 -5.23 5.13 23.12
N MET A 165 -6.21 4.27 23.42
CA MET A 165 -5.99 2.85 23.75
C MET A 165 -5.26 2.10 22.62
N ALA A 166 -5.63 2.35 21.36
CA ALA A 166 -4.98 1.76 20.20
C ALA A 166 -3.49 2.17 20.10
N ASN A 167 -3.18 3.46 20.29
CA ASN A 167 -1.81 3.99 20.21
C ASN A 167 -0.94 3.63 21.43
N ASN A 168 -1.53 3.52 22.63
CA ASN A 168 -0.79 3.28 23.87
C ASN A 168 -0.57 1.79 24.19
N ILE A 169 -1.45 0.89 23.71
CA ILE A 169 -1.40 -0.55 24.03
C ILE A 169 -1.18 -1.39 22.78
N PHE A 170 -2.13 -1.39 21.84
CA PHE A 170 -2.16 -2.35 20.74
C PHE A 170 -1.04 -2.12 19.71
N ILE A 171 -0.91 -0.91 19.17
CA ILE A 171 0.11 -0.57 18.16
C ILE A 171 1.55 -0.86 18.66
N PRO A 172 1.96 -0.47 19.89
CA PRO A 172 3.26 -0.83 20.45
C PRO A 172 3.48 -2.35 20.59
N MET A 173 2.45 -3.11 20.98
CA MET A 173 2.54 -4.57 21.05
C MET A 173 2.75 -5.20 19.67
N HIS A 174 2.01 -4.75 18.65
CA HIS A 174 2.16 -5.28 17.28
C HIS A 174 3.54 -4.95 16.69
N TYR A 175 4.06 -3.74 16.89
CA TYR A 175 5.43 -3.41 16.47
C TYR A 175 6.46 -4.31 17.16
N ARG A 176 6.37 -4.48 18.48
CA ARG A 176 7.33 -5.30 19.23
C ARG A 176 7.38 -6.74 18.71
N TRP A 177 6.21 -7.37 18.57
CA TRP A 177 6.09 -8.75 18.13
C TRP A 177 6.54 -8.93 16.67
N LEU A 178 6.08 -8.06 15.76
CA LEU A 178 6.43 -8.16 14.33
C LEU A 178 7.86 -7.65 14.01
N ASN A 179 8.55 -7.00 14.96
CA ASN A 179 9.99 -6.72 14.89
C ASN A 179 10.85 -7.82 15.54
N HIS A 180 10.25 -8.86 16.14
CA HIS A 180 10.91 -9.91 16.91
C HIS A 180 11.75 -9.40 18.09
N GLU A 181 11.19 -8.46 18.84
CA GLU A 181 11.85 -7.81 19.98
C GLU A 181 11.66 -8.56 21.32
N GLU A 182 10.75 -9.54 21.44
CA GLU A 182 10.60 -10.30 22.69
C GLU A 182 11.67 -11.40 22.84
N PRO A 183 12.24 -11.64 24.05
CA PRO A 183 13.29 -12.65 24.25
C PRO A 183 12.91 -14.10 23.92
N SER A 184 11.61 -14.39 23.83
CA SER A 184 11.06 -15.69 23.41
C SER A 184 11.21 -15.93 21.90
N GLU A 185 11.34 -14.88 21.10
CA GLU A 185 11.48 -14.89 19.63
C GLU A 185 12.92 -15.13 19.13
N HIS A 186 13.80 -15.63 20.02
CA HIS A 186 15.19 -16.02 19.74
C HIS A 186 15.41 -16.95 18.52
N ASN A 187 14.33 -17.54 18.00
CA ASN A 187 14.22 -18.08 16.66
C ASN A 187 12.95 -17.47 16.03
N ILE A 188 13.11 -16.62 15.01
CA ILE A 188 12.03 -15.88 14.33
C ILE A 188 10.90 -16.80 13.85
N LEU A 189 11.23 -18.01 13.37
CA LEU A 189 10.23 -18.95 12.86
C LEU A 189 9.61 -19.85 13.95
N HIS A 190 9.91 -19.63 15.24
CA HIS A 190 9.44 -20.49 16.33
C HIS A 190 7.92 -20.47 16.52
N PHE A 191 7.30 -19.30 16.53
CA PHE A 191 5.87 -19.18 16.75
C PHE A 191 5.09 -19.69 15.53
N PHE A 192 3.87 -20.16 15.75
CA PHE A 192 3.02 -20.67 14.67
C PHE A 192 2.27 -19.52 13.98
N ALA A 193 1.91 -19.68 12.71
CA ALA A 193 1.44 -18.59 11.84
C ALA A 193 0.28 -17.76 12.46
N ASN A 194 -0.67 -18.39 13.15
CA ASN A 194 -1.77 -17.68 13.81
C ASN A 194 -1.32 -16.54 14.76
N TRP A 195 -0.15 -16.67 15.40
CA TRP A 195 0.40 -15.68 16.33
C TRP A 195 0.71 -14.35 15.65
N GLU A 196 1.42 -14.39 14.53
CA GLU A 196 1.77 -13.18 13.80
C GLU A 196 0.64 -12.74 12.87
N LEU A 197 -0.10 -13.67 12.26
CA LEU A 197 -1.24 -13.33 11.39
C LEU A 197 -2.30 -12.51 12.13
N CYS A 198 -2.59 -12.79 13.40
CA CYS A 198 -3.53 -11.96 14.16
C CYS A 198 -2.94 -10.58 14.52
N ASN A 199 -1.62 -10.48 14.76
CA ASN A 199 -0.95 -9.20 15.00
C ASN A 199 -0.86 -8.36 13.71
N VAL A 200 -0.68 -8.96 12.53
CA VAL A 200 -0.78 -8.30 11.23
C VAL A 200 -2.22 -7.81 10.98
N ALA A 201 -3.22 -8.67 11.20
CA ALA A 201 -4.63 -8.31 11.05
C ALA A 201 -5.02 -7.12 11.94
N SER A 202 -4.53 -7.08 13.18
CA SER A 202 -4.76 -5.99 14.12
C SER A 202 -3.94 -4.74 13.79
N ALA A 203 -2.68 -4.86 13.38
CA ALA A 203 -1.89 -3.71 12.95
C ALA A 203 -2.56 -2.99 11.76
N MET A 204 -3.03 -3.74 10.75
CA MET A 204 -3.85 -3.17 9.66
C MET A 204 -5.12 -2.48 10.19
N ALA A 205 -5.84 -3.13 11.10
CA ALA A 205 -7.09 -2.62 11.66
C ALA A 205 -6.89 -1.33 12.49
N MET A 206 -5.85 -1.29 13.31
CA MET A 206 -5.43 -0.14 14.12
C MET A 206 -4.89 0.99 13.23
N GLY A 207 -4.21 0.67 12.12
CA GLY A 207 -3.77 1.65 11.12
C GLY A 207 -4.94 2.43 10.53
N VAL A 208 -6.01 1.73 10.11
CA VAL A 208 -7.26 2.36 9.65
C VAL A 208 -7.96 3.12 10.79
N LEU A 209 -8.17 2.46 11.94
CA LEU A 209 -8.88 3.04 13.09
C LEU A 209 -8.27 4.36 13.59
N THR A 210 -6.94 4.50 13.52
CA THR A 210 -6.19 5.66 14.01
C THR A 210 -5.74 6.62 12.91
N ASP A 211 -6.20 6.40 11.66
CA ASP A 211 -5.79 7.16 10.47
C ASP A 211 -4.26 7.22 10.27
N ASN A 212 -3.58 6.12 10.61
CA ASN A 212 -2.13 6.01 10.72
C ASN A 212 -1.52 5.16 9.59
N GLN A 213 -1.18 5.83 8.48
CA GLN A 213 -0.57 5.23 7.30
C GLN A 213 0.71 4.43 7.61
N THR A 214 1.54 4.88 8.57
CA THR A 214 2.81 4.22 8.92
C THR A 214 2.60 2.80 9.47
N VAL A 215 1.54 2.61 10.27
CA VAL A 215 1.18 1.30 10.84
C VAL A 215 0.57 0.39 9.78
N TRP A 216 -0.24 0.95 8.88
CA TRP A 216 -0.80 0.23 7.73
C TRP A 216 0.31 -0.25 6.77
N ASP A 217 1.19 0.65 6.35
CA ASP A 217 2.29 0.34 5.43
C ASP A 217 3.23 -0.72 6.03
N PHE A 218 3.55 -0.62 7.33
CA PHE A 218 4.31 -1.63 8.06
C PHE A 218 3.61 -3.00 8.03
N ALA A 219 2.33 -3.08 8.36
CA ALA A 219 1.60 -4.34 8.41
C ALA A 219 1.43 -5.00 7.02
N VAL A 220 1.19 -4.18 5.99
CA VAL A 220 1.07 -4.64 4.59
C VAL A 220 2.43 -5.07 4.02
N ASP A 221 3.52 -4.37 4.33
CA ASP A 221 4.86 -4.78 3.93
C ASP A 221 5.30 -6.06 4.67
N TYR A 222 5.02 -6.16 5.97
CA TYR A 222 5.32 -7.36 6.77
C TYR A 222 4.57 -8.59 6.23
N PHE A 223 3.29 -8.48 5.92
CA PHE A 223 2.53 -9.57 5.29
C PHE A 223 3.14 -10.04 3.95
N LYS A 224 3.68 -9.10 3.17
CA LYS A 224 4.26 -9.36 1.85
C LYS A 224 5.70 -9.91 1.93
N HIS A 225 6.51 -9.39 2.85
CA HIS A 225 7.97 -9.48 2.81
C HIS A 225 8.67 -9.75 4.16
N GLY A 226 7.93 -9.86 5.28
CA GLY A 226 8.50 -10.06 6.62
C GLY A 226 9.23 -11.41 6.80
N ASP A 227 10.13 -11.45 7.79
CA ASP A 227 10.96 -12.63 8.06
C ASP A 227 10.22 -13.71 8.89
N GLY A 228 9.23 -13.34 9.71
CA GLY A 228 8.46 -14.25 10.55
C GLY A 228 7.29 -14.95 9.87
N THR A 229 6.53 -15.73 10.64
CA THR A 229 5.44 -16.61 10.19
C THR A 229 4.16 -15.89 9.75
N GLY A 230 4.00 -14.60 10.05
CA GLY A 230 2.90 -13.77 9.58
C GLY A 230 3.03 -13.31 8.13
N ALA A 231 4.24 -13.41 7.56
CA ALA A 231 4.44 -13.18 6.13
C ALA A 231 3.87 -14.35 5.31
N ILE A 232 3.18 -14.06 4.21
CA ILE A 232 2.40 -15.07 3.45
C ILE A 232 3.25 -16.22 2.88
N ASN A 233 4.56 -16.00 2.69
CA ASN A 233 5.50 -17.04 2.27
C ASN A 233 5.76 -18.09 3.37
N ASN A 234 5.67 -17.67 4.64
CA ASN A 234 5.93 -18.48 5.82
C ASN A 234 4.63 -19.01 6.47
N ALA A 235 3.50 -18.32 6.30
CA ALA A 235 2.17 -18.85 6.64
C ALA A 235 1.73 -19.99 5.71
N ILE A 236 1.98 -19.86 4.40
CA ILE A 236 1.71 -20.90 3.39
C ILE A 236 3.05 -21.39 2.84
N VAL A 237 3.68 -22.34 3.55
CA VAL A 237 5.11 -22.69 3.46
C VAL A 237 5.55 -23.38 2.17
N SER A 238 4.66 -24.07 1.46
CA SER A 238 5.03 -24.87 0.28
C SER A 238 3.89 -24.97 -0.73
N ILE A 239 4.20 -24.86 -2.03
CA ILE A 239 3.25 -25.09 -3.11
C ILE A 239 3.42 -26.52 -3.62
N VAL A 240 2.33 -27.29 -3.64
CA VAL A 240 2.29 -28.72 -3.99
C VAL A 240 1.26 -28.99 -5.09
N GLN A 241 1.42 -30.09 -5.82
CA GLN A 241 0.46 -30.50 -6.87
C GLN A 241 -0.62 -31.42 -6.30
N GLU A 242 -1.88 -31.09 -6.56
CA GLU A 242 -3.03 -31.93 -6.22
C GLU A 242 -2.93 -33.33 -6.89
N PRO A 243 -3.06 -34.42 -6.11
CA PRO A 243 -3.13 -35.78 -6.65
C PRO A 243 -4.31 -35.93 -7.62
N GLY A 244 -3.99 -36.22 -8.88
CA GLY A 244 -4.95 -36.51 -9.96
C GLY A 244 -5.18 -35.37 -10.95
N THR A 245 -5.21 -34.12 -10.49
CA THR A 245 -5.45 -32.93 -11.36
C THR A 245 -4.16 -32.20 -11.73
N GLY A 246 -3.15 -32.21 -10.85
CA GLY A 246 -1.95 -31.38 -10.97
C GLY A 246 -2.15 -29.91 -10.57
N ALA A 247 -3.33 -29.52 -10.07
CA ALA A 247 -3.62 -28.16 -9.61
C ALA A 247 -2.70 -27.74 -8.44
N LEU A 248 -2.32 -26.47 -8.37
CA LEU A 248 -1.34 -25.99 -7.38
C LEU A 248 -2.00 -25.54 -6.07
N LEU A 249 -1.87 -26.38 -5.04
CA LEU A 249 -2.33 -26.16 -3.67
C LEU A 249 -1.18 -25.59 -2.80
N GLY A 250 -1.50 -24.94 -1.69
CA GLY A 250 -0.53 -24.35 -0.76
C GLY A 250 -0.63 -24.97 0.65
N GLN A 251 0.40 -25.67 1.09
CA GLN A 251 0.48 -26.23 2.44
C GLN A 251 0.57 -25.10 3.47
N GLY A 252 -0.39 -25.05 4.41
CA GLY A 252 -0.36 -24.15 5.56
C GLY A 252 0.67 -24.60 6.61
N GLN A 253 1.29 -23.64 7.28
CA GLN A 253 2.34 -23.85 8.29
C GLN A 253 1.88 -24.78 9.42
N GLU A 254 0.64 -24.61 9.89
CA GLU A 254 0.08 -25.41 10.99
C GLU A 254 -0.50 -26.78 10.58
N SER A 255 -0.48 -27.14 9.28
CA SER A 255 -1.10 -28.39 8.81
C SER A 255 -0.47 -29.66 9.41
N GLY A 256 0.81 -29.60 9.80
CA GLY A 256 1.48 -30.69 10.53
C GLY A 256 1.13 -30.78 12.02
N ARG A 257 0.59 -29.69 12.62
CA ARG A 257 0.22 -29.59 14.04
C ARG A 257 -1.20 -30.12 14.25
N ASP A 258 -2.20 -29.37 13.81
CA ASP A 258 -3.61 -29.76 13.80
C ASP A 258 -4.44 -28.85 12.88
N GLN A 259 -5.63 -29.33 12.52
CA GLN A 259 -6.52 -28.62 11.61
C GLN A 259 -7.37 -27.53 12.30
N GLY A 260 -7.39 -27.46 13.63
CA GLY A 260 -8.12 -26.43 14.38
C GLY A 260 -7.41 -25.08 14.38
N HIS A 261 -6.08 -25.10 14.44
CA HIS A 261 -5.22 -23.93 14.24
C HIS A 261 -5.01 -23.62 12.76
N SER A 262 -4.86 -24.64 11.89
CA SER A 262 -4.85 -24.41 10.43
C SER A 262 -6.14 -23.72 9.93
N ALA A 263 -7.29 -23.97 10.59
CA ALA A 263 -8.53 -23.24 10.31
C ALA A 263 -8.49 -21.77 10.76
N LEU A 264 -7.73 -21.44 11.81
CA LEU A 264 -7.53 -20.07 12.29
C LEU A 264 -6.64 -19.28 11.33
N ASP A 265 -5.57 -19.89 10.80
CA ASP A 265 -4.76 -19.26 9.74
C ASP A 265 -5.63 -18.85 8.55
N ILE A 266 -6.50 -19.75 8.07
CA ILE A 266 -7.42 -19.48 6.96
C ILE A 266 -8.45 -18.39 7.31
N GLN A 267 -8.91 -18.32 8.55
CA GLN A 267 -9.78 -17.25 9.04
C GLN A 267 -9.05 -15.90 9.02
N LEU A 268 -7.84 -15.83 9.57
CA LEU A 268 -7.03 -14.61 9.65
C LEU A 268 -6.53 -14.13 8.27
N LEU A 269 -6.18 -15.04 7.36
CA LEU A 269 -5.87 -14.70 5.96
C LEU A 269 -7.07 -14.12 5.23
N GLY A 270 -8.29 -14.61 5.52
CA GLY A 270 -9.53 -13.99 5.05
C GLY A 270 -9.69 -12.55 5.56
N VAL A 271 -9.48 -12.34 6.86
CA VAL A 271 -9.52 -11.01 7.50
C VAL A 271 -8.51 -10.05 6.88
N ILE A 272 -7.23 -10.44 6.79
CA ILE A 272 -6.15 -9.64 6.19
C ILE A 272 -6.51 -9.27 4.74
N GLY A 273 -6.94 -10.25 3.94
CA GLY A 273 -7.32 -10.03 2.54
C GLY A 273 -8.47 -9.04 2.40
N GLN A 274 -9.50 -9.14 3.24
CA GLN A 274 -10.70 -8.31 3.16
C GLN A 274 -10.50 -6.89 3.67
N GLN A 275 -9.73 -6.71 4.75
CA GLN A 275 -9.34 -5.38 5.24
C GLN A 275 -8.49 -4.65 4.18
N ALA A 276 -7.53 -5.34 3.55
CA ALA A 276 -6.79 -4.78 2.41
C ALA A 276 -7.69 -4.41 1.23
N TRP A 277 -8.58 -5.33 0.82
CA TRP A 277 -9.44 -5.15 -0.35
C TRP A 277 -10.40 -3.96 -0.23
N ASN A 278 -10.94 -3.72 0.96
CA ASN A 278 -11.81 -2.57 1.23
C ASN A 278 -11.04 -1.23 1.30
N GLN A 279 -9.73 -1.26 1.56
CA GLN A 279 -8.82 -0.11 1.41
C GLN A 279 -8.15 -0.03 0.01
N GLY A 280 -8.47 -0.94 -0.90
CA GLY A 280 -8.00 -0.94 -2.29
C GLY A 280 -6.72 -1.73 -2.59
N GLU A 281 -6.14 -2.42 -1.62
CA GLU A 281 -4.97 -3.30 -1.78
C GLU A 281 -5.39 -4.76 -2.02
N ASP A 282 -4.82 -5.43 -3.01
CA ASP A 282 -5.30 -6.74 -3.50
C ASP A 282 -4.49 -7.92 -2.93
N LEU A 283 -4.44 -8.05 -1.60
CA LEU A 283 -3.73 -9.14 -0.91
C LEU A 283 -4.29 -10.54 -1.25
N PHE A 284 -5.57 -10.63 -1.67
CA PHE A 284 -6.15 -11.89 -2.15
C PHE A 284 -5.53 -12.36 -3.47
N ALA A 285 -5.14 -11.46 -4.38
CA ALA A 285 -4.43 -11.81 -5.62
C ALA A 285 -2.90 -11.91 -5.44
N TYR A 286 -2.35 -11.36 -4.35
CA TYR A 286 -0.92 -11.30 -4.11
C TYR A 286 -0.23 -12.68 -4.12
N ASN A 287 1.03 -12.70 -4.58
CA ASN A 287 1.89 -13.87 -4.63
C ASN A 287 1.24 -15.07 -5.37
N ASP A 288 0.63 -14.79 -6.53
CA ASP A 288 -0.12 -15.77 -7.34
C ASP A 288 -1.29 -16.42 -6.57
N SER A 289 -2.11 -15.55 -5.95
CA SER A 289 -3.25 -15.87 -5.09
C SER A 289 -2.91 -16.87 -3.98
N ARG A 290 -1.80 -16.66 -3.25
CA ARG A 290 -1.28 -17.64 -2.28
C ARG A 290 -2.27 -17.95 -1.13
N ILE A 291 -3.13 -17.00 -0.78
CA ILE A 291 -4.26 -17.23 0.14
C ILE A 291 -5.19 -18.33 -0.41
N LEU A 292 -5.71 -18.19 -1.64
CA LEU A 292 -6.53 -19.23 -2.30
C LEU A 292 -5.83 -20.60 -2.35
N ARG A 293 -4.52 -20.62 -2.61
CA ARG A 293 -3.75 -21.89 -2.60
C ARG A 293 -3.80 -22.57 -1.23
N GLY A 294 -3.72 -21.78 -0.15
CA GLY A 294 -3.94 -22.22 1.22
C GLY A 294 -5.36 -22.70 1.49
N THR A 295 -6.39 -21.95 1.07
CA THR A 295 -7.80 -22.31 1.30
C THR A 295 -8.17 -23.60 0.60
N GLU A 296 -7.77 -23.79 -0.66
CA GLU A 296 -8.01 -25.04 -1.40
C GLU A 296 -7.32 -26.25 -0.74
N TYR A 297 -6.07 -26.10 -0.27
CA TYR A 297 -5.34 -27.16 0.43
C TYR A 297 -6.08 -27.59 1.72
N PHE A 298 -6.38 -26.61 2.58
CA PHE A 298 -7.09 -26.86 3.84
C PHE A 298 -8.47 -27.46 3.59
N ALA A 299 -9.26 -26.87 2.69
CA ALA A 299 -10.61 -27.31 2.38
C ALA A 299 -10.62 -28.76 1.90
N ARG A 300 -9.76 -29.08 0.93
CA ARG A 300 -9.63 -30.42 0.35
C ARG A 300 -9.32 -31.47 1.42
N TYR A 301 -8.36 -31.19 2.31
CA TYR A 301 -7.99 -32.12 3.38
C TYR A 301 -9.12 -32.32 4.39
N ASN A 302 -9.78 -31.24 4.78
CA ASN A 302 -10.82 -31.24 5.80
C ASN A 302 -12.21 -31.66 5.27
N LEU A 303 -12.35 -31.82 3.94
CA LEU A 303 -13.42 -32.60 3.29
C LEU A 303 -13.15 -34.11 3.27
N GLY A 304 -11.97 -34.56 3.73
CA GLY A 304 -11.62 -35.98 3.86
C GLY A 304 -10.75 -36.54 2.73
N ASN A 305 -10.23 -35.71 1.82
CA ASN A 305 -9.34 -36.13 0.74
C ASN A 305 -7.87 -35.98 1.16
N ASP A 306 -6.96 -36.81 0.67
CA ASP A 306 -5.56 -36.79 1.11
C ASP A 306 -4.69 -35.89 0.22
N VAL A 307 -4.03 -34.91 0.84
CA VAL A 307 -3.17 -33.91 0.19
C VAL A 307 -1.69 -34.30 0.32
N PRO A 308 -0.80 -33.85 -0.57
CA PRO A 308 0.64 -34.01 -0.39
C PRO A 308 1.09 -33.19 0.81
N PHE A 309 2.04 -33.74 1.57
CA PHE A 309 2.71 -33.01 2.65
C PHE A 309 4.21 -32.99 2.39
N VAL A 310 4.82 -31.82 2.59
CA VAL A 310 6.27 -31.60 2.57
C VAL A 310 6.72 -31.45 4.02
N ASP A 311 7.73 -32.21 4.42
CA ASP A 311 8.33 -32.15 5.76
C ASP A 311 8.60 -30.69 6.16
N TYR A 312 8.00 -30.28 7.28
CA TYR A 312 8.06 -28.91 7.77
C TYR A 312 8.67 -28.85 9.17
N THR A 313 9.46 -27.81 9.43
CA THR A 313 9.95 -27.48 10.77
C THR A 313 9.93 -25.98 11.01
N ASN A 314 9.54 -25.60 12.21
CA ASN A 314 9.60 -24.22 12.71
C ASN A 314 10.91 -23.95 13.48
N GLY A 315 11.88 -24.88 13.40
CA GLY A 315 13.16 -24.86 14.13
C GLY A 315 13.11 -25.47 15.54
N ILE A 316 11.93 -25.63 16.13
CA ILE A 316 11.73 -26.19 17.48
C ILE A 316 10.94 -27.51 17.45
N VAL A 317 9.93 -27.58 16.58
CA VAL A 317 9.08 -28.74 16.28
C VAL A 317 9.23 -29.10 14.80
N SER A 318 9.08 -30.38 14.48
CA SER A 318 9.14 -30.87 13.10
C SER A 318 8.00 -31.86 12.85
N HIS A 319 7.42 -31.78 11.65
CA HIS A 319 6.31 -32.60 11.19
C HIS A 319 6.69 -33.24 9.85
N THR A 320 6.46 -34.54 9.71
CA THR A 320 6.74 -35.33 8.48
C THR A 320 5.45 -35.93 7.87
N GLU A 321 4.30 -35.52 8.40
CA GLU A 321 2.97 -35.92 7.92
C GLU A 321 1.95 -34.82 8.25
N ILE A 322 0.85 -34.77 7.50
CA ILE A 322 -0.27 -33.87 7.79
C ILE A 322 -1.10 -34.41 8.96
N SER A 323 -1.39 -33.55 9.94
CA SER A 323 -2.07 -33.96 11.16
C SER A 323 -3.55 -34.22 10.94
N SER A 324 -4.00 -35.40 11.35
CA SER A 324 -5.43 -35.76 11.41
C SER A 324 -6.14 -35.21 12.65
N ALA A 325 -5.42 -34.56 13.57
CA ALA A 325 -6.04 -33.91 14.73
C ALA A 325 -6.96 -32.78 14.27
N SER A 326 -8.18 -32.77 14.81
CA SER A 326 -9.25 -31.84 14.42
C SER A 326 -9.65 -31.88 12.93
N ARG A 327 -9.30 -32.93 12.16
CA ARG A 327 -9.62 -33.01 10.72
C ARG A 327 -11.12 -32.87 10.49
N GLY A 328 -11.47 -31.85 9.72
CA GLY A 328 -12.84 -31.40 9.49
C GLY A 328 -13.26 -30.16 10.28
N ALA A 329 -12.32 -29.46 10.94
CA ALA A 329 -12.55 -28.24 11.72
C ALA A 329 -13.29 -27.13 10.94
N ILE A 330 -14.12 -26.37 11.64
CA ILE A 330 -14.95 -25.30 11.08
C ILE A 330 -14.76 -24.02 11.90
N ARG A 331 -14.57 -22.91 11.20
CA ARG A 331 -14.51 -21.52 11.66
C ARG A 331 -15.16 -20.64 10.57
N PRO A 332 -15.79 -19.50 10.91
CA PRO A 332 -16.49 -18.67 9.95
C PRO A 332 -15.50 -17.79 9.15
N THR A 333 -15.60 -17.86 7.82
CA THR A 333 -14.79 -17.15 6.79
C THR A 333 -15.14 -17.64 5.36
N TRP A 334 -15.89 -18.73 5.21
CA TRP A 334 -16.00 -19.43 3.93
C TRP A 334 -16.93 -18.73 2.95
N GLU A 335 -17.94 -18.01 3.45
CA GLU A 335 -18.72 -17.06 2.65
C GLU A 335 -17.82 -15.94 2.11
N LEU A 336 -16.93 -15.37 2.93
CA LEU A 336 -16.00 -14.33 2.49
C LEU A 336 -15.09 -14.84 1.36
N LEU A 337 -14.44 -15.98 1.58
CA LEU A 337 -13.48 -16.56 0.63
C LEU A 337 -14.18 -16.99 -0.69
N TYR A 338 -15.35 -17.64 -0.60
CA TYR A 338 -16.11 -18.04 -1.78
C TYR A 338 -16.62 -16.82 -2.57
N ASN A 339 -17.28 -15.86 -1.93
CA ASN A 339 -17.82 -14.70 -2.64
C ASN A 339 -16.69 -13.81 -3.20
N HIS A 340 -15.53 -13.75 -2.54
CA HIS A 340 -14.36 -13.10 -3.13
C HIS A 340 -13.82 -13.85 -4.35
N TYR A 341 -13.42 -15.12 -4.21
CA TYR A 341 -12.73 -15.82 -5.30
C TYR A 341 -13.67 -16.30 -6.40
N VAL A 342 -14.81 -16.92 -6.07
CA VAL A 342 -15.72 -17.51 -7.07
C VAL A 342 -16.68 -16.48 -7.64
N MET A 343 -17.30 -15.63 -6.81
CA MET A 343 -18.31 -14.67 -7.30
C MET A 343 -17.68 -13.36 -7.85
N LEU A 344 -16.73 -12.75 -7.12
CA LEU A 344 -16.11 -11.48 -7.54
C LEU A 344 -14.88 -11.63 -8.46
N LYS A 345 -14.04 -12.67 -8.30
CA LYS A 345 -12.85 -12.89 -9.15
C LYS A 345 -13.07 -13.91 -10.27
N ARG A 346 -14.13 -14.72 -10.20
CA ARG A 346 -14.41 -15.86 -11.12
C ARG A 346 -13.25 -16.86 -11.23
N ALA A 347 -12.53 -17.05 -10.13
CA ALA A 347 -11.48 -18.06 -10.03
C ALA A 347 -12.07 -19.47 -9.87
N ASP A 348 -11.37 -20.47 -10.38
CA ASP A 348 -11.70 -21.88 -10.15
C ASP A 348 -11.22 -22.29 -8.75
N ALA A 349 -12.17 -22.47 -7.82
CA ALA A 349 -11.95 -22.77 -6.41
C ALA A 349 -12.90 -23.89 -5.93
N PRO A 350 -12.75 -25.11 -6.49
CA PRO A 350 -13.68 -26.21 -6.26
C PRO A 350 -13.71 -26.65 -4.79
N TRP A 351 -12.57 -26.65 -4.09
CA TRP A 351 -12.52 -27.11 -2.71
C TRP A 351 -13.09 -26.08 -1.74
N THR A 352 -12.83 -24.79 -1.95
CA THR A 352 -13.45 -23.67 -1.21
C THR A 352 -14.97 -23.68 -1.40
N THR A 353 -15.45 -23.94 -2.62
CA THR A 353 -16.89 -24.09 -2.93
C THR A 353 -17.52 -25.25 -2.16
N LEU A 354 -16.88 -26.42 -2.15
CA LEU A 354 -17.35 -27.58 -1.39
C LEU A 354 -17.25 -27.37 0.13
N TYR A 355 -16.29 -26.58 0.61
CA TYR A 355 -16.15 -26.27 2.03
C TYR A 355 -17.22 -25.31 2.52
N LEU A 356 -17.58 -24.30 1.73
CA LEU A 356 -18.70 -23.41 2.04
C LEU A 356 -19.99 -24.21 2.28
N ASN A 357 -20.32 -25.15 1.39
CA ASN A 357 -21.51 -26.00 1.57
C ASN A 357 -21.44 -26.77 2.91
N LYS A 358 -20.28 -27.33 3.24
CA LYS A 358 -20.05 -28.02 4.53
C LYS A 358 -20.17 -27.10 5.75
N THR A 359 -19.74 -25.83 5.68
CA THR A 359 -19.88 -24.91 6.81
C THR A 359 -21.30 -24.36 6.94
N LEU A 360 -21.98 -24.09 5.82
CA LEU A 360 -23.41 -23.74 5.85
C LEU A 360 -24.26 -24.88 6.43
N ASP A 361 -24.02 -26.14 6.05
CA ASP A 361 -24.66 -27.31 6.68
C ASP A 361 -24.45 -27.35 8.20
N TYR A 362 -23.25 -27.01 8.67
CA TYR A 362 -22.92 -26.97 10.10
C TYR A 362 -23.61 -25.81 10.84
N TYR A 363 -23.66 -24.61 10.23
CA TYR A 363 -24.31 -23.43 10.80
C TYR A 363 -25.85 -23.41 10.58
N GLY A 364 -26.44 -24.45 9.98
CA GLY A 364 -27.89 -24.57 9.80
C GLY A 364 -28.47 -23.79 8.62
N GLY A 365 -27.64 -23.45 7.62
CA GLY A 365 -28.03 -22.80 6.36
C GLY A 365 -27.47 -21.39 6.15
N ALA A 366 -26.90 -20.76 7.19
CA ALA A 366 -26.28 -19.44 7.09
C ALA A 366 -25.09 -19.33 8.07
N GLU A 367 -23.94 -18.84 7.60
CA GLU A 367 -22.75 -18.61 8.44
C GLU A 367 -23.05 -17.52 9.51
N GLY A 368 -22.98 -17.94 10.78
CA GLY A 368 -23.11 -17.06 11.94
C GLY A 368 -21.80 -16.37 12.32
N GLY A 369 -21.77 -15.73 13.48
CA GLY A 369 -20.61 -15.00 13.98
C GLY A 369 -20.38 -15.16 15.48
N ALA A 370 -19.46 -14.36 16.03
CA ALA A 370 -19.04 -14.47 17.43
C ALA A 370 -20.24 -14.47 18.40
N GLY A 371 -20.28 -15.49 19.28
CA GLY A 371 -21.39 -15.75 20.21
C GLY A 371 -22.58 -16.55 19.66
N SER A 372 -22.58 -16.98 18.38
CA SER A 372 -23.71 -17.72 17.79
C SER A 372 -23.54 -19.24 17.69
N TRP A 373 -22.34 -19.79 17.92
CA TRP A 373 -22.00 -21.17 17.53
C TRP A 373 -21.18 -21.99 18.55
N GLY A 374 -20.81 -21.42 19.70
CA GLY A 374 -20.13 -22.14 20.78
C GLY A 374 -19.53 -21.20 21.83
N GLU A 375 -18.75 -21.76 22.77
CA GLU A 375 -18.13 -21.01 23.87
C GLU A 375 -16.62 -21.28 24.03
N GLY A 376 -15.92 -20.32 24.64
CA GLY A 376 -14.45 -20.28 24.75
C GLY A 376 -13.73 -19.84 23.48
N SER A 377 -12.47 -19.39 23.62
CA SER A 377 -11.70 -18.62 22.62
C SER A 377 -11.87 -19.07 21.16
N GLY A 378 -11.84 -20.38 20.87
CA GLY A 378 -12.01 -20.91 19.51
C GLY A 378 -13.25 -20.41 18.75
N HIS A 379 -14.29 -19.99 19.46
CA HIS A 379 -15.55 -19.45 18.91
C HIS A 379 -15.60 -17.91 18.84
N TYR A 380 -14.55 -17.27 19.36
CA TYR A 380 -14.36 -15.81 19.53
C TYR A 380 -12.96 -15.32 19.09
N ASP A 381 -12.19 -16.11 18.34
CA ASP A 381 -10.97 -15.63 17.67
C ASP A 381 -11.30 -14.92 16.33
N GLY A 382 -12.59 -14.82 15.97
CA GLY A 382 -13.03 -14.07 14.80
C GLY A 382 -14.54 -13.89 14.63
N LEU A 383 -14.90 -12.70 14.15
CA LEU A 383 -16.26 -12.14 14.12
C LEU A 383 -17.28 -12.90 13.27
N GLY A 384 -16.88 -13.47 12.13
CA GLY A 384 -17.78 -14.22 11.23
C GLY A 384 -18.85 -13.38 10.52
N TRP A 385 -20.11 -13.82 10.63
CA TRP A 385 -21.32 -13.25 9.98
C TRP A 385 -21.30 -13.26 8.44
N GLY A 386 -20.60 -14.22 7.82
CA GLY A 386 -20.35 -14.15 6.38
C GLY A 386 -21.59 -14.25 5.49
N SER A 387 -22.64 -14.98 5.88
CA SER A 387 -23.90 -15.00 5.12
C SER A 387 -24.72 -13.71 5.26
N LEU A 388 -24.52 -12.96 6.35
CA LEU A 388 -25.14 -11.65 6.56
C LEU A 388 -24.42 -10.56 5.76
N LEU A 389 -23.09 -10.66 5.69
CA LEU A 389 -22.19 -9.63 5.15
C LEU A 389 -21.79 -9.90 3.70
N TYR A 390 -21.14 -11.02 3.41
CA TYR A 390 -20.39 -11.24 2.15
C TYR A 390 -21.15 -11.99 1.07
N HIS A 391 -22.27 -12.66 1.40
CA HIS A 391 -23.07 -13.41 0.42
C HIS A 391 -23.51 -12.52 -0.77
N MET A 392 -23.41 -13.06 -1.99
CA MET A 392 -23.79 -12.38 -3.24
C MET A 392 -24.51 -13.34 -4.20
N ASP A 393 -25.68 -12.92 -4.70
CA ASP A 393 -26.24 -13.54 -5.90
C ASP A 393 -25.39 -13.20 -7.14
N GLU A 394 -25.56 -13.96 -8.22
CA GLU A 394 -25.04 -13.62 -9.55
C GLU A 394 -25.42 -12.19 -9.99
N SER A 395 -26.61 -11.70 -9.58
CA SER A 395 -27.03 -10.31 -9.86
C SER A 395 -26.27 -9.26 -9.05
N ASP A 396 -25.85 -9.57 -7.82
CA ASP A 396 -25.02 -8.68 -7.01
C ASP A 396 -23.55 -8.73 -7.49
N ALA A 397 -23.05 -9.89 -7.91
CA ALA A 397 -21.73 -10.02 -8.54
C ALA A 397 -21.64 -9.20 -9.84
N VAL A 398 -22.61 -9.37 -10.77
CA VAL A 398 -22.69 -8.54 -12.00
C VAL A 398 -22.87 -7.06 -11.68
N ALA A 399 -23.62 -6.72 -10.62
CA ALA A 399 -23.72 -5.34 -10.15
C ALA A 399 -22.39 -4.81 -9.58
N ALA A 400 -21.57 -5.64 -8.93
CA ALA A 400 -20.25 -5.27 -8.40
C ALA A 400 -19.21 -5.07 -9.52
N PHE A 401 -19.22 -5.91 -10.56
CA PHE A 401 -18.43 -5.66 -11.78
C PHE A 401 -18.85 -4.34 -12.45
N SER A 402 -20.16 -4.13 -12.60
CA SER A 402 -20.71 -2.91 -13.20
C SER A 402 -20.43 -1.67 -12.33
N SER A 403 -20.48 -1.80 -11.00
CA SER A 403 -20.27 -0.70 -10.07
C SER A 403 -18.79 -0.36 -9.88
N LYS A 404 -17.83 -1.29 -9.97
CA LYS A 404 -16.41 -0.91 -10.12
C LYS A 404 -16.16 -0.21 -11.46
N SER A 405 -16.83 -0.62 -12.55
CA SER A 405 -16.76 0.10 -13.83
C SER A 405 -17.41 1.49 -13.81
N ALA A 406 -18.38 1.74 -12.93
CA ALA A 406 -19.09 3.02 -12.80
C ALA A 406 -18.58 3.91 -11.65
N SER A 407 -18.03 3.35 -10.59
CA SER A 407 -17.42 4.07 -9.46
C SER A 407 -16.17 4.82 -9.89
N LEU A 408 -15.40 4.25 -10.83
CA LEU A 408 -14.35 4.96 -11.59
C LEU A 408 -14.87 6.16 -12.42
N THR A 409 -16.19 6.43 -12.43
CA THR A 409 -16.81 7.57 -13.12
C THR A 409 -17.77 8.40 -12.25
N ALA A 410 -17.90 8.11 -10.95
CA ALA A 410 -19.00 8.64 -10.13
C ALA A 410 -18.60 9.10 -8.71
N ASN A 411 -17.96 10.27 -8.61
CA ASN A 411 -18.03 11.08 -7.39
C ASN A 411 -19.31 11.93 -7.39
N PRO A 412 -20.05 12.05 -6.27
CA PRO A 412 -21.32 12.76 -6.22
C PRO A 412 -21.13 14.29 -6.18
N THR A 413 -21.07 14.93 -7.35
CA THR A 413 -21.16 16.39 -7.45
C THR A 413 -22.61 16.87 -7.20
N PRO A 414 -22.82 18.03 -6.52
CA PRO A 414 -24.15 18.58 -6.32
C PRO A 414 -24.78 18.97 -7.66
N ARG A 415 -25.98 18.44 -7.95
CA ARG A 415 -26.63 18.54 -9.26
C ARG A 415 -27.06 19.98 -9.61
N VAL A 416 -26.16 20.73 -10.25
CA VAL A 416 -26.51 21.90 -11.07
C VAL A 416 -26.73 21.41 -12.50
N SER A 417 -27.91 21.68 -13.06
CA SER A 417 -28.24 21.25 -14.43
C SER A 417 -27.76 22.28 -15.47
N THR A 418 -26.69 21.95 -16.18
CA THR A 418 -26.22 22.69 -17.37
C THR A 418 -26.12 21.75 -18.57
N THR A 419 -27.11 21.81 -19.46
CA THR A 419 -27.11 21.09 -20.74
C THR A 419 -26.21 21.81 -21.75
N LEU A 420 -24.99 21.31 -21.95
CA LEU A 420 -24.07 21.77 -23.00
C LEU A 420 -24.25 20.92 -24.27
N ASN A 421 -24.85 21.52 -25.30
CA ASN A 421 -24.96 20.92 -26.63
C ASN A 421 -23.66 21.15 -27.42
N TRP A 422 -23.01 20.09 -27.91
CA TRP A 422 -21.95 20.21 -28.90
C TRP A 422 -22.55 20.57 -30.28
N ALA A 423 -22.46 21.86 -30.65
CA ALA A 423 -22.82 22.34 -31.97
C ALA A 423 -21.56 22.53 -32.83
N LEU A 424 -21.34 21.63 -33.78
CA LEU A 424 -20.29 21.75 -34.80
C LEU A 424 -20.56 22.97 -35.70
N SER A 425 -19.69 23.98 -35.63
CA SER A 425 -19.74 25.15 -36.51
C SER A 425 -19.14 24.85 -37.89
N ALA A 426 -19.85 24.08 -38.70
CA ALA A 426 -19.49 23.82 -40.10
C ALA A 426 -19.99 24.95 -41.01
N THR A 427 -19.06 25.78 -41.52
CA THR A 427 -19.37 26.92 -42.40
C THR A 427 -19.74 26.46 -43.81
N THR A 428 -21.03 26.46 -44.16
CA THR A 428 -21.51 26.24 -45.55
C THR A 428 -22.68 27.18 -45.91
N THR A 429 -22.76 27.52 -47.20
CA THR A 429 -23.55 28.62 -47.77
C THR A 429 -25.08 28.44 -47.76
N THR A 430 -25.80 29.56 -47.78
CA THR A 430 -27.27 29.67 -47.74
C THR A 430 -28.02 29.10 -48.95
N SER A 431 -29.14 28.42 -48.70
CA SER A 431 -30.34 28.46 -49.55
C SER A 431 -31.59 28.09 -48.71
N SER A 432 -32.78 28.54 -49.13
CA SER A 432 -33.99 28.54 -48.28
C SER A 432 -35.25 28.05 -49.00
N VAL A 433 -35.97 27.09 -48.42
CA VAL A 433 -37.36 26.73 -48.75
C VAL A 433 -38.11 26.34 -47.46
N SER A 434 -39.44 26.45 -47.45
CA SER A 434 -40.34 26.33 -46.29
C SER A 434 -41.30 25.13 -46.33
N GLY A 435 -41.86 24.78 -45.17
CA GLY A 435 -42.98 23.83 -44.98
C GLY A 435 -42.90 23.17 -43.59
N GLN A 436 -43.67 23.56 -42.56
CA GLN A 436 -45.12 23.40 -42.29
C GLN A 436 -45.59 21.97 -41.94
N ASN A 437 -46.41 21.92 -40.88
CA ASN A 437 -47.32 20.83 -40.44
C ASN A 437 -46.67 19.58 -39.80
N ALA A 438 -47.28 18.90 -38.81
CA ALA A 438 -48.37 19.28 -37.91
C ALA A 438 -48.39 18.34 -36.66
N LEU A 439 -49.26 18.62 -35.68
CA LEU A 439 -49.48 17.79 -34.49
C LEU A 439 -50.16 16.45 -34.84
N VAL A 440 -49.86 15.40 -34.06
CA VAL A 440 -50.89 14.53 -33.43
C VAL A 440 -50.38 14.12 -32.04
N SER A 441 -51.25 14.14 -31.03
CA SER A 441 -51.07 13.49 -29.73
C SER A 441 -52.06 12.33 -29.60
N HIS A 442 -51.81 11.37 -28.71
CA HIS A 442 -52.89 10.74 -27.91
C HIS A 442 -52.33 9.92 -26.74
N SER A 443 -53.09 9.91 -25.65
CA SER A 443 -52.91 9.06 -24.46
C SER A 443 -54.02 8.01 -24.41
N THR A 444 -53.79 6.88 -23.76
CA THR A 444 -54.89 5.98 -23.35
C THR A 444 -54.61 5.36 -21.97
N THR A 445 -55.67 5.17 -21.19
CA THR A 445 -55.69 4.63 -19.81
C THR A 445 -56.60 3.37 -19.80
N THR A 446 -57.04 2.89 -18.61
CA THR A 446 -58.26 2.06 -18.38
C THR A 446 -58.05 0.53 -18.52
N ILE A 447 -58.49 -0.36 -17.60
CA ILE A 447 -58.86 -0.26 -16.16
C ILE A 447 -58.75 -1.66 -15.49
N SER A 448 -58.92 -1.70 -14.16
CA SER A 448 -58.90 -2.87 -13.26
C SER A 448 -59.89 -4.01 -13.55
N ALA A 449 -59.64 -5.17 -12.94
CA ALA A 449 -60.68 -6.09 -12.45
C ALA A 449 -60.26 -6.71 -11.10
N THR A 450 -61.19 -6.86 -10.16
CA THR A 450 -60.95 -7.38 -8.80
C THR A 450 -62.10 -8.31 -8.40
N ILE A 451 -61.79 -9.50 -7.88
CA ILE A 451 -62.76 -10.34 -7.13
C ILE A 451 -62.05 -10.92 -5.90
N SER A 452 -62.72 -10.85 -4.75
CA SER A 452 -62.27 -11.42 -3.48
C SER A 452 -63.32 -12.40 -2.94
N THR A 453 -62.89 -13.52 -2.38
CA THR A 453 -63.68 -14.38 -1.47
C THR A 453 -62.73 -15.07 -0.48
N ALA A 454 -63.22 -15.45 0.70
CA ALA A 454 -62.40 -15.87 1.84
C ALA A 454 -63.10 -16.96 2.68
N LEU A 455 -62.48 -17.29 3.82
CA LEU A 455 -62.91 -18.13 4.96
C LEU A 455 -62.67 -19.67 4.91
N ASN A 456 -61.78 -20.08 5.82
CA ASN A 456 -62.03 -21.00 6.95
C ASN A 456 -61.87 -22.55 6.88
N THR A 457 -60.92 -22.98 7.73
CA THR A 457 -60.99 -24.02 8.81
C THR A 457 -61.03 -25.54 8.56
N GLU A 458 -60.16 -26.19 9.33
CA GLU A 458 -60.35 -27.44 10.11
C GLU A 458 -60.15 -28.85 9.48
N THR A 459 -59.02 -29.43 9.86
CA THR A 459 -58.83 -30.80 10.42
C THR A 459 -59.78 -31.95 10.05
N SER A 460 -59.20 -33.02 9.52
CA SER A 460 -59.32 -34.39 10.09
C SER A 460 -58.28 -35.33 9.44
N ALA A 461 -58.23 -36.61 9.82
CA ALA A 461 -57.03 -37.45 9.62
C ALA A 461 -57.31 -38.90 9.16
N SER A 462 -56.22 -39.55 8.76
CA SER A 462 -55.93 -41.00 8.81
C SER A 462 -56.26 -41.91 7.61
N SER A 463 -55.47 -42.99 7.53
CA SER A 463 -55.47 -44.12 6.58
C SER A 463 -55.08 -43.80 5.12
N GLY A 464 -54.27 -44.62 4.43
CA GLY A 464 -53.41 -45.71 4.92
C GLY A 464 -53.35 -46.94 4.01
N ILE A 465 -52.37 -46.99 3.10
CA ILE A 465 -51.96 -48.21 2.38
C ILE A 465 -50.43 -48.27 2.41
N ALA A 466 -49.86 -49.46 2.64
CA ALA A 466 -48.42 -49.67 2.73
C ALA A 466 -47.99 -50.97 2.02
N SER A 467 -46.79 -50.95 1.44
CA SER A 467 -46.13 -52.15 0.91
C SER A 467 -44.61 -52.02 1.01
N ASN A 468 -44.03 -52.69 2.01
CA ASN A 468 -42.76 -53.44 2.05
C ASN A 468 -41.65 -53.13 1.00
N SER A 469 -40.35 -53.11 1.35
CA SER A 469 -39.67 -53.47 2.62
C SER A 469 -38.16 -53.20 2.55
N GLY A 470 -37.47 -52.97 3.68
CA GLY A 470 -36.01 -53.15 3.78
C GLY A 470 -35.28 -52.40 4.90
N ALA A 471 -35.01 -53.06 6.03
CA ALA A 471 -33.99 -52.74 7.03
C ALA A 471 -33.84 -51.27 7.53
N SER A 472 -34.61 -50.88 8.54
CA SER A 472 -34.40 -49.63 9.30
C SER A 472 -33.45 -49.80 10.49
N GLN A 473 -32.38 -49.00 10.56
CA GLN A 473 -31.49 -48.91 11.73
C GLN A 473 -32.13 -47.99 12.80
N SER A 474 -32.59 -48.55 13.93
CA SER A 474 -33.36 -47.80 14.94
C SER A 474 -32.52 -46.80 15.72
N SER A 475 -32.91 -45.53 15.72
CA SER A 475 -32.21 -44.44 16.42
C SER A 475 -32.36 -44.51 17.94
N CYS A 476 -31.32 -44.08 18.66
CA CYS A 476 -31.30 -43.99 20.12
C CYS A 476 -31.95 -42.67 20.59
N ASP A 477 -32.78 -42.72 21.63
CA ASP A 477 -33.55 -41.57 22.15
C ASP A 477 -32.82 -40.72 23.21
N ARG A 478 -31.55 -41.02 23.50
CA ARG A 478 -30.59 -40.24 24.31
C ARG A 478 -31.04 -39.80 25.73
N LEU A 479 -32.12 -40.38 26.28
CA LEU A 479 -32.58 -40.08 27.64
C LEU A 479 -31.56 -40.48 28.71
N GLU A 480 -31.26 -39.60 29.65
CA GLU A 480 -30.35 -39.86 30.77
C GLU A 480 -31.04 -40.54 31.96
N PRO A 481 -30.33 -41.39 32.73
CA PRO A 481 -28.98 -41.91 32.48
C PRO A 481 -28.95 -43.11 31.49
N VAL A 482 -30.12 -43.60 31.04
CA VAL A 482 -30.26 -44.79 30.19
C VAL A 482 -31.39 -44.61 29.17
N CYS A 483 -31.08 -44.78 27.89
CA CYS A 483 -32.03 -44.66 26.79
C CYS A 483 -33.21 -45.64 26.93
N SER A 484 -34.42 -45.27 26.48
CA SER A 484 -35.62 -46.06 26.78
C SER A 484 -35.66 -47.41 26.07
N GLN A 485 -34.83 -47.59 25.04
CA GLN A 485 -34.67 -48.86 24.32
C GLN A 485 -33.77 -49.83 25.09
N CYS A 486 -32.60 -49.40 25.57
CA CYS A 486 -31.76 -50.21 26.47
C CYS A 486 -32.52 -50.59 27.75
N LYS A 487 -33.24 -49.62 28.34
CA LYS A 487 -34.10 -49.83 29.52
C LYS A 487 -35.18 -50.89 29.28
N ARG A 488 -35.83 -50.90 28.11
CA ARG A 488 -36.84 -51.90 27.73
C ARG A 488 -36.24 -53.26 27.33
N ALA A 489 -35.03 -53.27 26.75
CA ALA A 489 -34.34 -54.48 26.34
C ALA A 489 -33.64 -55.23 27.49
N GLY A 490 -33.59 -54.65 28.70
CA GLY A 490 -32.85 -55.21 29.84
C GLY A 490 -31.33 -55.27 29.61
N LYS A 491 -30.80 -54.48 28.68
CA LYS A 491 -29.38 -54.47 28.30
C LYS A 491 -28.66 -53.27 28.92
N PRO A 492 -27.40 -53.42 29.35
CA PRO A 492 -26.59 -52.28 29.78
C PRO A 492 -26.43 -51.28 28.64
N CYS A 493 -26.76 -50.02 28.90
CA CYS A 493 -26.48 -48.92 27.99
C CYS A 493 -25.02 -48.50 28.17
N GLY A 494 -24.30 -48.22 27.08
CA GLY A 494 -22.89 -47.82 27.11
C GLY A 494 -22.61 -46.41 27.66
N GLY A 495 -23.54 -45.85 28.44
CA GLY A 495 -23.59 -44.44 28.81
C GLY A 495 -23.80 -43.52 27.60
N TYR A 496 -23.68 -42.22 27.87
CA TYR A 496 -23.34 -41.22 26.87
C TYR A 496 -21.89 -40.83 27.07
N ARG A 497 -21.17 -40.46 26.00
CA ARG A 497 -19.78 -40.06 26.12
C ARG A 497 -19.71 -38.68 26.73
N ASP A 498 -19.20 -38.61 27.96
CA ASP A 498 -18.72 -37.36 28.54
C ASP A 498 -17.50 -36.89 27.72
N VAL A 499 -17.70 -35.88 26.88
CA VAL A 499 -16.66 -35.33 26.00
C VAL A 499 -15.61 -34.51 26.78
N PRO A 500 -15.97 -33.70 27.80
CA PRO A 500 -15.01 -32.93 28.59
C PRO A 500 -13.86 -33.75 29.20
N SER A 501 -14.14 -34.92 29.82
CA SER A 501 -13.11 -35.69 30.54
C SER A 501 -12.02 -36.35 29.68
N PHE A 502 -12.06 -36.19 28.35
CA PHE A 502 -11.00 -36.65 27.44
C PHE A 502 -10.26 -35.54 26.67
N MET A 503 -10.72 -34.28 26.71
CA MET A 503 -10.10 -33.20 25.91
C MET A 503 -8.89 -32.53 26.55
N PHE A 504 -8.73 -32.61 27.87
CA PHE A 504 -7.54 -32.08 28.56
C PHE A 504 -6.96 -33.11 29.55
N ARG A 505 -5.68 -33.42 29.36
CA ARG A 505 -4.83 -34.01 30.38
C ARG A 505 -3.73 -33.03 30.72
N ASP A 506 -3.68 -32.62 31.97
CA ASP A 506 -2.55 -31.88 32.51
C ASP A 506 -1.29 -32.79 32.51
N GLU A 507 -0.33 -32.47 31.64
CA GLU A 507 1.00 -33.09 31.58
C GLU A 507 2.07 -32.21 32.29
N ASN A 508 1.71 -31.06 32.88
CA ASN A 508 2.65 -30.10 33.49
C ASN A 508 3.55 -30.79 34.51
N ASP A 509 2.98 -31.63 35.38
CA ASP A 509 3.72 -32.34 36.43
C ASP A 509 4.73 -33.37 35.87
N LYS A 510 4.52 -33.82 34.63
CA LYS A 510 5.36 -34.78 33.90
C LYS A 510 6.38 -34.09 32.98
N ALA A 511 6.03 -32.92 32.43
CA ALA A 511 6.94 -32.00 31.75
C ALA A 511 7.94 -31.36 32.74
N ALA A 512 7.47 -30.93 33.91
CA ALA A 512 8.29 -30.35 34.98
C ALA A 512 9.36 -31.34 35.48
N ARG A 513 9.00 -32.61 35.71
CA ARG A 513 9.95 -33.67 36.07
C ARG A 513 11.01 -33.87 34.99
N ARG A 514 10.63 -33.94 33.71
CA ARG A 514 11.57 -34.03 32.57
C ARG A 514 12.49 -32.81 32.48
N SER A 515 11.97 -31.61 32.71
CA SER A 515 12.75 -30.37 32.73
C SER A 515 13.74 -30.33 33.90
N ALA A 516 13.34 -30.80 35.08
CA ALA A 516 14.23 -30.93 36.24
C ALA A 516 15.35 -31.95 36.00
N GLU A 517 15.04 -33.13 35.44
CA GLU A 517 16.02 -34.13 35.04
C GLU A 517 17.00 -33.60 33.97
N ALA A 518 16.50 -32.87 32.98
CA ALA A 518 17.33 -32.25 31.93
C ALA A 518 18.26 -31.16 32.49
N LYS A 519 17.76 -30.30 33.39
CA LYS A 519 18.58 -29.30 34.10
C LYS A 519 19.65 -29.97 34.97
N ALA A 520 19.28 -30.96 35.78
CA ALA A 520 20.23 -31.70 36.62
C ALA A 520 21.33 -32.39 35.79
N LYS A 521 20.97 -32.99 34.65
CA LYS A 521 21.92 -33.63 33.73
C LYS A 521 22.86 -32.62 33.05
N THR A 522 22.36 -31.44 32.72
CA THR A 522 23.15 -30.33 32.15
C THR A 522 24.10 -29.72 33.19
N GLU A 523 23.66 -29.55 34.42
CA GLU A 523 24.48 -29.01 35.51
C GLU A 523 25.56 -30.00 35.97
N ALA A 524 25.24 -31.30 36.00
CA ALA A 524 26.23 -32.36 36.21
C ALA A 524 27.29 -32.39 35.10
N ARG A 525 26.89 -32.16 33.84
CA ARG A 525 27.82 -32.04 32.71
C ARG A 525 28.73 -30.81 32.85
N ARG A 526 28.18 -29.64 33.18
CA ARG A 526 28.99 -28.43 33.45
C ARG A 526 30.04 -28.66 34.53
N LYS A 527 29.66 -29.28 35.66
CA LYS A 527 30.60 -29.59 36.75
C LYS A 527 31.71 -30.57 36.35
N LEU A 528 31.48 -31.46 35.38
CA LEU A 528 32.53 -32.31 34.81
C LEU A 528 33.45 -31.52 33.85
N GLU A 529 32.90 -30.62 33.06
CA GLU A 529 33.66 -29.76 32.14
C GLU A 529 34.51 -28.72 32.90
N ASP A 530 34.01 -28.15 34.01
CA ASP A 530 34.76 -27.25 34.90
C ASP A 530 35.92 -27.96 35.63
N ILE A 531 35.74 -29.22 36.05
CA ILE A 531 36.82 -30.04 36.66
C ILE A 531 37.91 -30.34 35.62
N ALA A 532 37.52 -30.72 34.39
CA ALA A 532 38.47 -31.00 33.33
C ALA A 532 39.29 -29.77 32.89
N ALA A 533 38.70 -28.56 32.97
CA ALA A 533 39.43 -27.32 32.75
C ALA A 533 40.53 -27.11 33.81
N LEU A 534 40.23 -27.37 35.09
CA LEU A 534 41.13 -27.12 36.21
C LEU A 534 42.36 -28.05 36.25
N GLU A 535 42.28 -29.25 35.67
CA GLU A 535 43.41 -30.18 35.57
C GLU A 535 44.38 -29.86 34.41
N SER A 536 44.01 -28.96 33.50
CA SER A 536 44.79 -28.70 32.27
C SER A 536 45.98 -27.75 32.43
N ASP A 537 46.05 -26.98 33.53
CA ASP A 537 46.91 -25.79 33.66
C ASP A 537 48.30 -26.06 34.28
N ILE A 538 48.77 -27.32 34.28
CA ILE A 538 50.10 -27.70 34.81
C ILE A 538 50.84 -28.70 33.90
N SER A 539 51.45 -28.22 32.81
CA SER A 539 52.83 -28.58 32.36
C SER A 539 53.19 -28.00 30.99
N ALA A 540 54.47 -27.64 30.80
CA ALA A 540 55.10 -27.24 29.53
C ALA A 540 56.44 -28.05 29.36
N PRO A 541 57.34 -27.83 28.37
CA PRO A 541 57.27 -26.98 27.15
C PRO A 541 57.86 -27.64 25.85
N GLY A 542 57.71 -26.98 24.68
CA GLY A 542 58.86 -26.79 23.75
C GLY A 542 58.79 -27.20 22.26
N LEU A 543 59.76 -26.62 21.50
CA LEU A 543 60.33 -26.96 20.16
C LEU A 543 59.57 -26.71 18.83
N ARG A 544 59.79 -25.50 18.28
CA ARG A 544 60.47 -25.15 16.98
C ARG A 544 60.19 -25.87 15.63
N SER A 545 60.32 -25.02 14.57
CA SER A 545 60.81 -25.30 13.19
C SER A 545 59.75 -25.69 12.13
N ASP A 546 59.80 -25.26 10.86
CA ASP A 546 60.67 -24.28 10.16
C ASP A 546 60.05 -23.79 8.82
N ARG A 547 60.66 -22.76 8.19
CA ARG A 547 60.60 -22.33 6.76
C ARG A 547 59.46 -21.44 6.24
N SER A 548 59.84 -20.17 6.09
CA SER A 548 59.49 -19.25 4.98
C SER A 548 60.72 -19.18 4.02
N PRO A 549 60.97 -18.19 3.12
CA PRO A 549 60.20 -17.00 2.71
C PRO A 549 60.18 -16.70 1.19
N SER A 550 59.54 -15.59 0.82
CA SER A 550 60.19 -14.55 -0.01
C SER A 550 59.58 -13.16 0.24
N ASP A 551 60.45 -12.17 0.46
CA ASP A 551 60.18 -10.76 0.81
C ASP A 551 59.67 -9.93 -0.42
N LYS A 552 59.33 -8.63 -0.37
CA LYS A 552 59.81 -7.46 0.43
C LYS A 552 58.68 -6.39 0.53
N LEU A 553 58.50 -5.51 1.55
CA LEU A 553 59.37 -4.91 2.60
C LEU A 553 60.29 -3.77 2.07
N VAL A 554 60.64 -2.67 2.77
CA VAL A 554 60.39 -2.15 4.15
C VAL A 554 59.55 -0.83 4.06
N CYS A 555 59.58 0.27 4.85
CA CYS A 555 60.32 0.87 6.00
C CYS A 555 59.33 1.85 6.72
N ARG A 556 59.37 2.30 8.00
CA ARG A 556 60.40 2.58 9.05
C ARG A 556 61.31 3.77 8.72
N GLY A 557 61.55 4.77 9.60
CA GLY A 557 61.07 5.08 10.98
C GLY A 557 61.58 6.50 11.37
N ARG A 558 61.86 6.92 12.62
CA ARG A 558 61.79 6.33 13.99
C ARG A 558 62.10 7.45 15.02
N GLY A 559 61.36 7.61 16.13
CA GLY A 559 61.75 8.53 17.24
C GLY A 559 60.73 8.62 18.39
N GLN A 560 61.18 8.84 19.63
CA GLN A 560 60.34 8.81 20.85
C GLN A 560 60.96 9.67 21.97
N LEU A 561 60.17 10.58 22.58
CA LEU A 561 60.50 11.33 23.80
C LEU A 561 59.22 11.60 24.61
N ILE A 562 59.33 11.64 25.94
CA ILE A 562 58.21 11.89 26.86
C ILE A 562 58.39 13.28 27.49
N LEU A 563 57.37 14.13 27.37
CA LEU A 563 57.19 15.34 28.19
C LEU A 563 55.71 15.76 28.16
N THR A 564 55.16 16.11 29.31
CA THR A 564 53.79 16.63 29.50
C THR A 564 53.81 17.70 30.62
N PRO A 565 52.85 18.64 30.68
CA PRO A 565 51.72 18.87 29.77
C PRO A 565 51.62 20.32 29.21
N LEU A 566 50.90 20.48 28.09
CA LEU A 566 49.93 21.58 27.94
C LEU A 566 48.77 21.13 27.02
N ARG A 567 47.64 21.86 27.05
CA ARG A 567 46.38 21.45 26.42
C ARG A 567 46.20 21.98 24.99
N ILE A 568 45.34 21.27 24.24
CA ILE A 568 44.74 21.62 22.94
C ILE A 568 45.71 21.68 21.75
N THR A 569 45.69 20.61 20.96
CA THR A 569 45.22 20.65 19.56
C THR A 569 44.77 19.25 19.14
N ALA A 570 43.46 19.00 19.19
CA ALA A 570 42.87 18.06 18.24
C ALA A 570 42.97 18.70 16.84
N PRO A 571 43.09 17.92 15.75
CA PRO A 571 42.87 18.47 14.42
C PRO A 571 41.45 19.07 14.38
N LEU A 572 41.29 20.25 13.80
CA LEU A 572 39.99 20.91 13.63
C LEU A 572 39.18 20.18 12.56
N SER A 573 38.59 19.04 12.94
CA SER A 573 37.60 18.34 12.12
C SER A 573 36.38 19.23 11.94
N ILE A 574 36.03 19.51 10.69
CA ILE A 574 34.81 20.24 10.33
C ILE A 574 33.61 19.43 10.87
N PRO A 575 32.68 20.02 11.64
CA PRO A 575 31.49 19.32 12.14
C PRO A 575 30.75 18.61 11.01
N LEU A 576 30.23 17.40 11.25
CA LEU A 576 29.56 16.61 10.21
C LEU A 576 28.41 17.41 9.55
N GLU A 577 27.63 18.15 10.36
CA GLU A 577 26.61 19.10 9.90
C GLU A 577 27.12 20.11 8.86
N ASP A 578 28.28 20.73 9.12
CA ASP A 578 28.91 21.68 8.21
C ASP A 578 29.44 20.99 6.94
N GLN A 579 29.83 19.72 7.01
CA GLN A 579 30.20 18.94 5.82
C GLN A 579 28.97 18.67 4.94
N GLY A 580 27.85 18.26 5.54
CA GLY A 580 26.57 18.08 4.85
C GLY A 580 26.07 19.37 4.21
N LEU A 581 26.03 20.48 4.97
CA LEU A 581 25.63 21.80 4.46
C LEU A 581 26.52 22.27 3.30
N ARG A 582 27.85 22.08 3.40
CA ARG A 582 28.78 22.38 2.29
C ARG A 582 28.53 21.48 1.08
N PHE A 583 28.25 20.20 1.28
CA PHE A 583 27.94 19.28 0.17
C PHE A 583 26.65 19.71 -0.55
N PHE A 584 25.59 20.06 0.19
CA PHE A 584 24.34 20.56 -0.38
C PHE A 584 24.55 21.81 -1.22
N VAL A 585 25.21 22.83 -0.65
CA VAL A 585 25.49 24.10 -1.35
C VAL A 585 26.40 23.92 -2.57
N ASN A 586 27.22 22.85 -2.59
CA ASN A 586 28.11 22.56 -3.72
C ASN A 586 27.46 21.78 -4.87
N HIS A 587 26.40 20.99 -4.63
CA HIS A 587 25.83 20.09 -5.63
C HIS A 587 24.36 20.36 -5.98
N PHE A 588 23.59 20.99 -5.10
CA PHE A 588 22.15 21.20 -5.32
C PHE A 588 21.74 22.68 -5.45
N VAL A 589 22.57 23.62 -5.01
CA VAL A 589 22.30 25.06 -5.12
C VAL A 589 22.82 25.61 -6.46
N THR A 590 22.02 26.45 -7.13
CA THR A 590 22.39 27.12 -8.38
C THR A 590 23.61 28.03 -8.18
N ARG A 591 24.58 27.91 -9.09
CA ARG A 591 25.89 28.56 -9.05
C ARG A 591 26.00 29.62 -10.16
N MET A 592 26.44 30.83 -9.82
CA MET A 592 26.70 31.90 -10.79
C MET A 592 28.20 32.02 -11.11
N ALA A 593 28.54 32.06 -12.40
CA ALA A 593 29.88 32.43 -12.87
C ALA A 593 29.98 33.97 -12.96
N THR A 594 31.03 34.56 -12.37
CA THR A 594 31.21 36.02 -12.26
C THR A 594 32.17 36.62 -13.32
N GLY A 595 32.54 35.83 -14.34
CA GLY A 595 33.52 36.20 -15.36
C GLY A 595 32.92 36.91 -16.59
N LYS A 596 33.67 37.85 -17.17
CA LYS A 596 33.37 38.41 -18.51
C LYS A 596 33.73 37.47 -19.66
N ASP A 597 34.61 36.52 -19.41
CA ASP A 597 35.09 35.60 -20.44
C ASP A 597 34.14 34.39 -20.53
N ARG A 598 33.62 34.11 -21.73
CA ARG A 598 32.48 33.22 -21.97
C ARG A 598 32.90 31.75 -22.07
N SER A 599 33.70 31.30 -21.10
CA SER A 599 34.24 29.95 -21.04
C SER A 599 33.72 29.18 -19.82
N LEU A 600 33.75 27.86 -19.92
CA LEU A 600 33.21 26.92 -18.92
C LEU A 600 34.18 26.74 -17.73
N HIS A 601 34.82 27.82 -17.27
CA HIS A 601 35.84 27.82 -16.23
C HIS A 601 35.28 28.15 -14.84
N VAL A 602 35.83 27.50 -13.82
CA VAL A 602 35.45 27.68 -12.40
C VAL A 602 36.09 28.96 -11.84
N GLY A 603 35.64 30.12 -12.34
CA GLY A 603 35.85 31.42 -11.70
C GLY A 603 35.08 31.53 -10.38
N THR A 604 35.36 32.56 -9.58
CA THR A 604 34.84 32.69 -8.21
C THR A 604 33.31 32.68 -8.15
N VAL A 605 32.75 31.52 -7.83
CA VAL A 605 31.30 31.29 -7.71
C VAL A 605 30.78 31.93 -6.43
N GLN A 606 29.70 32.70 -6.55
CA GLN A 606 28.86 33.08 -5.42
C GLN A 606 27.58 32.22 -5.45
N PRO A 607 27.10 31.72 -4.30
CA PRO A 607 25.78 31.08 -4.23
C PRO A 607 24.68 32.12 -4.47
N SER A 608 23.48 31.64 -4.84
CA SER A 608 22.29 32.50 -4.98
C SER A 608 22.06 33.36 -3.73
N PRO A 609 21.74 34.66 -3.86
CA PRO A 609 21.54 35.57 -2.72
C PRO A 609 20.41 35.13 -1.77
N HIS A 610 19.51 34.24 -2.23
CA HIS A 610 18.44 33.67 -1.41
C HIS A 610 18.93 32.65 -0.37
N LEU A 611 20.18 32.15 -0.48
CA LEU A 611 20.77 31.22 0.50
C LEU A 611 20.85 31.82 1.92
N GLY A 612 20.98 33.15 2.03
CA GLY A 612 21.02 33.84 3.32
C GLY A 612 19.73 33.70 4.16
N ALA A 613 18.59 33.38 3.53
CA ALA A 613 17.33 33.13 4.24
C ALA A 613 17.27 31.74 4.90
N VAL A 614 17.98 30.76 4.34
CA VAL A 614 18.02 29.36 4.83
C VAL A 614 18.68 29.24 6.20
N ALA A 615 19.60 30.15 6.51
CA ALA A 615 20.40 30.14 7.73
C ALA A 615 19.72 30.82 8.95
N LEU A 616 18.49 31.31 8.80
CA LEU A 616 17.81 32.11 9.83
C LEU A 616 17.01 31.28 10.86
N ASP A 617 16.69 30.02 10.56
CA ASP A 617 15.97 29.15 11.49
C ASP A 617 16.54 27.72 11.51
N GLN A 618 16.43 27.07 12.68
CA GLN A 618 17.09 25.79 12.94
C GLN A 618 16.50 24.64 12.11
N SER A 619 15.17 24.52 12.02
CA SER A 619 14.51 23.41 11.33
C SER A 619 14.75 23.44 9.80
N SER A 620 14.75 24.61 9.16
CA SER A 620 15.13 24.75 7.75
C SER A 620 16.61 24.42 7.52
N ARG A 621 17.49 24.83 8.44
CA ARG A 621 18.91 24.47 8.37
C ARG A 621 19.12 22.96 8.53
N ASP A 622 18.43 22.32 9.47
CA ASP A 622 18.48 20.87 9.68
C ASP A 622 17.90 20.09 8.49
N ALA A 623 16.87 20.62 7.83
CA ALA A 623 16.32 20.07 6.58
C ALA A 623 17.37 20.03 5.47
N VAL A 624 18.04 21.15 5.21
CA VAL A 624 19.14 21.23 4.22
C VAL A 624 20.34 20.36 4.62
N ILE A 625 20.69 20.30 5.91
CA ILE A 625 21.76 19.44 6.43
C ILE A 625 21.41 17.95 6.19
N SER A 626 20.17 17.52 6.43
CA SER A 626 19.76 16.12 6.28
C SER A 626 20.01 15.57 4.87
N VAL A 627 19.61 16.33 3.84
CA VAL A 627 19.79 16.00 2.41
C VAL A 627 21.28 16.02 2.04
N GLY A 628 22.01 17.05 2.52
CA GLY A 628 23.45 17.17 2.27
C GLY A 628 24.28 16.05 2.90
N LEU A 629 23.92 15.63 4.13
CA LEU A 629 24.50 14.48 4.81
C LEU A 629 24.15 13.17 4.09
N ALA A 630 22.89 12.97 3.70
CA ALA A 630 22.44 11.78 2.98
C ALA A 630 23.28 11.59 1.71
N ALA A 631 23.40 12.65 0.91
CA ALA A 631 24.12 12.62 -0.35
C ALA A 631 25.63 12.38 -0.17
N LEU A 632 26.28 13.12 0.74
CA LEU A 632 27.70 12.91 1.07
C LEU A 632 27.96 11.49 1.61
N SER A 633 27.04 10.93 2.39
CA SER A 633 27.12 9.57 2.92
C SER A 633 26.95 8.48 1.86
N ASN A 634 26.35 8.80 0.71
CA ASN A 634 26.21 7.92 -0.43
C ASN A 634 27.46 7.95 -1.32
N VAL A 635 28.07 9.12 -1.50
CA VAL A 635 29.33 9.27 -2.25
C VAL A 635 30.51 8.63 -1.52
N ASN A 636 30.56 8.75 -0.19
CA ASN A 636 31.70 8.28 0.64
C ASN A 636 31.48 6.90 1.30
N ASP A 637 30.30 6.30 1.15
CA ASP A 637 29.81 5.15 1.95
C ASP A 637 29.94 5.31 3.49
N ASP A 638 29.82 6.54 4.00
CA ASP A 638 30.07 6.84 5.41
C ASP A 638 28.84 6.52 6.31
N ARG A 639 29.03 5.59 7.25
CA ARG A 639 27.99 5.19 8.22
C ARG A 639 27.63 6.30 9.22
N ALA A 640 28.59 7.11 9.68
CA ALA A 640 28.33 8.18 10.66
C ALA A 640 27.51 9.31 10.02
N LEU A 641 27.83 9.68 8.77
CA LEU A 641 27.02 10.62 8.00
C LEU A 641 25.60 10.06 7.75
N ARG A 642 25.44 8.77 7.45
CA ARG A 642 24.11 8.13 7.33
C ARG A 642 23.27 8.19 8.59
N ILE A 643 23.88 8.04 9.78
CA ILE A 643 23.16 8.11 11.06
C ILE A 643 22.69 9.53 11.34
N LEU A 644 23.61 10.51 11.32
CA LEU A 644 23.25 11.93 11.57
C LEU A 644 22.28 12.47 10.51
N SER A 645 22.37 11.99 9.27
CA SER A 645 21.41 12.28 8.20
C SER A 645 19.98 11.91 8.60
N ARG A 646 19.77 10.71 9.15
CA ARG A 646 18.47 10.21 9.61
C ARG A 646 17.96 10.94 10.85
N GLU A 647 18.85 11.22 11.80
CA GLU A 647 18.52 12.02 12.99
C GLU A 647 17.99 13.41 12.59
N LYS A 648 18.68 14.09 11.67
CA LYS A 648 18.25 15.40 11.15
C LYS A 648 16.96 15.35 10.35
N HIS A 649 16.76 14.30 9.54
CA HIS A 649 15.50 14.07 8.84
C HIS A 649 14.32 13.88 9.80
N ALA A 650 14.50 13.08 10.87
CA ALA A 650 13.47 12.89 11.91
C ALA A 650 13.12 14.19 12.64
N MET A 651 14.10 15.03 12.99
CA MET A 651 13.87 16.36 13.56
C MET A 651 13.02 17.27 12.63
N VAL A 652 13.18 17.12 11.31
CA VAL A 652 12.45 17.92 10.31
C VAL A 652 11.02 17.39 10.12
N ILE A 653 10.82 16.07 10.17
CA ILE A 653 9.47 15.48 10.25
C ILE A 653 8.75 15.99 11.50
N GLN A 654 9.40 16.03 12.66
CA GLN A 654 8.82 16.58 13.89
C GLN A 654 8.45 18.07 13.72
N ALA A 655 9.34 18.89 13.17
CA ALA A 655 9.06 20.32 12.93
C ALA A 655 7.93 20.56 11.91
N VAL A 656 7.71 19.65 10.95
CA VAL A 656 6.54 19.69 10.05
C VAL A 656 5.28 19.24 10.81
N ARG A 657 5.35 18.19 11.62
CA ARG A 657 4.24 17.68 12.45
C ARG A 657 3.70 18.77 13.40
N GLU A 658 4.57 19.44 14.14
CA GLU A 658 4.20 20.55 15.05
C GLU A 658 3.39 21.65 14.33
N VAL A 659 3.71 21.90 13.06
CA VAL A 659 2.99 22.86 12.20
C VAL A 659 1.66 22.30 11.68
N VAL A 660 1.60 21.02 11.31
CA VAL A 660 0.35 20.35 10.89
C VAL A 660 -0.66 20.31 12.03
N GLU A 661 -0.20 20.12 13.27
CA GLU A 661 -1.02 20.14 14.49
C GLU A 661 -1.46 21.57 14.88
N ASN A 662 -0.65 22.61 14.57
CA ASN A 662 -0.91 24.01 14.96
C ASN A 662 -0.90 25.00 13.77
N PRO A 663 -1.73 24.78 12.72
CA PRO A 663 -1.60 25.50 11.45
C PRO A 663 -1.88 27.01 11.56
N ALA A 664 -2.62 27.47 12.57
CA ALA A 664 -2.90 28.89 12.80
C ALA A 664 -1.64 29.72 13.14
N GLN A 665 -0.55 29.08 13.57
CA GLN A 665 0.74 29.72 13.88
C GLN A 665 1.82 29.41 12.81
N ALA A 666 1.44 28.74 11.72
CA ALA A 666 2.38 28.31 10.68
C ALA A 666 3.02 29.49 9.93
N ASN A 667 4.26 29.28 9.48
CA ASN A 667 4.87 30.06 8.41
C ASN A 667 4.85 29.19 7.14
N PRO A 668 3.92 29.41 6.19
CA PRO A 668 3.77 28.55 5.01
C PRO A 668 5.07 28.35 4.23
N ASP A 669 5.81 29.43 3.99
CA ASP A 669 7.04 29.44 3.21
C ASP A 669 8.11 28.52 3.83
N ARG A 670 8.26 28.56 5.16
CA ARG A 670 9.13 27.69 5.94
C ARG A 670 8.67 26.24 5.89
N THR A 671 7.36 26.00 5.99
CA THR A 671 6.79 24.64 5.98
C THR A 671 6.97 23.96 4.62
N PHE A 672 6.70 24.67 3.52
CA PHE A 672 6.96 24.15 2.17
C PHE A 672 8.45 23.94 1.92
N HIS A 673 9.34 24.80 2.43
CA HIS A 673 10.78 24.56 2.38
C HIS A 673 11.17 23.23 3.06
N MET A 674 10.70 22.98 4.29
CA MET A 674 10.97 21.72 4.99
C MET A 674 10.42 20.51 4.22
N ILE A 675 9.19 20.58 3.71
CA ILE A 675 8.56 19.48 2.95
C ILE A 675 9.31 19.18 1.64
N VAL A 676 9.77 20.20 0.91
CA VAL A 676 10.61 19.99 -0.28
C VAL A 676 11.94 19.32 0.09
N MET A 677 12.59 19.73 1.18
CA MET A 677 13.81 19.06 1.63
C MET A 677 13.57 17.60 2.03
N LEU A 678 12.43 17.26 2.64
CA LEU A 678 12.04 15.85 2.87
C LEU A 678 11.85 15.09 1.54
N GLY A 679 11.16 15.68 0.55
CA GLY A 679 11.03 15.09 -0.79
C GLY A 679 12.37 14.86 -1.50
N LEU A 680 13.33 15.78 -1.35
CA LEU A 680 14.70 15.60 -1.85
C LEU A 680 15.48 14.55 -1.06
N TYR A 681 15.27 14.46 0.26
CA TYR A 681 15.88 13.44 1.11
C TYR A 681 15.54 12.04 0.61
N GLU A 682 14.27 11.79 0.28
CA GLU A 682 13.82 10.50 -0.24
C GLU A 682 14.44 10.17 -1.61
N MET A 683 14.56 11.15 -2.53
CA MET A 683 15.26 10.92 -3.80
C MET A 683 16.76 10.59 -3.61
N VAL A 684 17.38 11.15 -2.57
CA VAL A 684 18.78 10.91 -2.23
C VAL A 684 18.96 9.56 -1.51
N SER A 685 18.09 9.23 -0.57
CA SER A 685 18.15 8.01 0.26
C SER A 685 17.54 6.77 -0.41
N CYS A 686 16.79 6.96 -1.50
CA CYS A 686 16.06 5.96 -2.29
C CYS A 686 16.70 4.55 -2.33
N THR A 687 15.91 3.55 -1.94
CA THR A 687 16.18 2.12 -2.10
C THR A 687 15.33 1.54 -3.26
N PRO A 688 15.57 0.29 -3.71
CA PRO A 688 14.83 -0.28 -4.85
C PRO A 688 13.31 -0.36 -4.67
N SER A 689 12.82 -0.57 -3.44
CA SER A 689 11.38 -0.54 -3.09
C SER A 689 10.83 0.87 -2.90
N GLN A 690 11.69 1.88 -2.78
CA GLN A 690 11.36 3.27 -2.43
C GLN A 690 11.58 4.27 -3.57
N LEU A 691 11.50 3.80 -4.83
CA LEU A 691 11.58 4.64 -6.04
C LEU A 691 10.62 5.83 -6.06
N ASP A 692 9.52 5.70 -5.32
CA ASP A 692 8.40 6.63 -5.24
C ASP A 692 8.17 7.22 -3.83
N SER A 693 8.99 6.92 -2.82
CA SER A 693 8.75 7.41 -1.44
C SER A 693 8.76 8.94 -1.34
N TRP A 694 9.52 9.61 -2.21
CA TRP A 694 9.48 11.06 -2.38
C TRP A 694 8.07 11.61 -2.69
N ILE A 695 7.14 10.79 -3.21
CA ILE A 695 5.77 11.19 -3.56
C ILE A 695 4.92 11.51 -2.31
N VAL A 696 5.19 10.89 -1.15
CA VAL A 696 4.36 11.10 0.06
C VAL A 696 4.49 12.53 0.62
N HIS A 697 5.66 13.16 0.46
CA HIS A 697 5.86 14.55 0.88
C HIS A 697 5.09 15.53 -0.02
N LEU A 698 4.78 15.13 -1.25
CA LEU A 698 3.96 15.88 -2.18
C LEU A 698 2.47 15.74 -1.79
N ASP A 699 2.07 14.54 -1.43
CA ASP A 699 0.72 14.29 -0.96
C ASP A 699 0.47 15.04 0.39
N GLY A 700 1.52 15.20 1.21
CA GLY A 700 1.50 15.99 2.46
C GLY A 700 1.37 17.51 2.29
N ALA A 701 2.12 18.12 1.36
CA ALA A 701 1.96 19.56 1.08
C ALA A 701 0.57 19.89 0.48
N ALA A 702 -0.09 18.92 -0.17
CA ALA A 702 -1.47 19.07 -0.65
C ALA A 702 -2.47 19.39 0.45
N ALA A 703 -2.38 18.65 1.56
CA ALA A 703 -3.28 18.79 2.69
C ALA A 703 -3.19 20.21 3.27
N LEU A 704 -1.97 20.78 3.34
CA LEU A 704 -1.75 22.14 3.79
C LEU A 704 -2.39 23.17 2.86
N LEU A 705 -2.26 23.06 1.52
CA LEU A 705 -2.83 24.06 0.60
C LEU A 705 -4.36 24.07 0.50
N LYS A 706 -5.07 23.11 1.11
CA LYS A 706 -6.51 23.24 1.38
C LYS A 706 -6.83 24.26 2.48
N GLN A 707 -5.92 24.46 3.43
CA GLN A 707 -6.12 25.34 4.59
C GLN A 707 -5.93 26.82 4.23
N SER A 708 -6.74 27.69 4.82
CA SER A 708 -6.86 29.10 4.42
C SER A 708 -5.59 29.94 4.56
N ILE A 709 -4.72 29.62 5.53
CA ILE A 709 -3.45 30.34 5.75
C ILE A 709 -2.41 29.99 4.67
N PHE A 710 -2.22 28.70 4.38
CA PHE A 710 -1.30 28.25 3.34
C PHE A 710 -1.82 28.61 1.94
N ARG A 711 -3.12 28.44 1.67
CA ARG A 711 -3.78 28.86 0.42
C ARG A 711 -3.62 30.37 0.16
N ARG A 712 -3.49 31.20 1.20
CA ARG A 712 -3.20 32.63 1.06
C ARG A 712 -1.72 32.90 0.73
N SER A 713 -0.77 32.08 1.21
CA SER A 713 0.61 32.15 0.70
C SER A 713 0.65 31.75 -0.78
N LEU A 714 -0.02 30.65 -1.19
CA LEU A 714 -0.16 30.25 -2.59
C LEU A 714 -0.65 31.39 -3.51
N ALA A 715 -1.71 32.09 -3.11
CA ALA A 715 -2.24 33.22 -3.90
C ALA A 715 -1.27 34.43 -4.03
N ASN A 716 -0.16 34.46 -3.27
CA ASN A 716 0.86 35.50 -3.31
C ASN A 716 2.15 35.08 -4.05
N LEU A 717 2.19 33.89 -4.66
CA LEU A 717 3.40 33.38 -5.30
C LEU A 717 3.54 33.86 -6.75
N ASP A 718 4.78 33.80 -7.24
CA ASP A 718 5.13 33.89 -8.66
C ASP A 718 4.29 32.91 -9.52
N LEU A 719 3.91 33.33 -10.73
CA LEU A 719 3.20 32.48 -11.68
C LEU A 719 4.07 31.31 -12.18
N ARG A 720 5.40 31.48 -12.22
CA ARG A 720 6.34 30.39 -12.49
C ARG A 720 6.21 29.27 -11.45
N ALA A 721 5.89 29.60 -10.19
CA ALA A 721 5.63 28.63 -9.12
C ALA A 721 4.41 27.75 -9.43
N HIS A 722 3.30 28.41 -9.78
CA HIS A 722 2.01 27.78 -10.04
C HIS A 722 2.06 26.84 -11.24
N LEU A 723 2.76 27.24 -12.30
CA LEU A 723 2.94 26.38 -13.47
C LEU A 723 3.87 25.21 -13.20
N GLN A 724 5.00 25.44 -12.50
CA GLN A 724 5.94 24.38 -12.11
C GLN A 724 5.25 23.26 -11.33
N PHE A 725 4.10 23.54 -10.69
CA PHE A 725 3.26 22.55 -10.04
C PHE A 725 2.50 21.63 -10.95
N TYR A 726 1.68 22.15 -11.86
CA TYR A 726 0.93 21.26 -12.74
C TYR A 726 1.89 20.38 -13.53
N PHE A 727 3.02 20.93 -13.99
CA PHE A 727 4.13 20.16 -14.57
C PHE A 727 4.57 18.94 -13.75
N VAL A 728 4.68 19.07 -12.43
CA VAL A 728 5.18 18.01 -11.55
C VAL A 728 4.06 17.09 -11.08
N SER A 729 2.83 17.56 -10.96
CA SER A 729 1.63 16.73 -10.87
C SER A 729 1.43 15.86 -12.11
N ILE A 730 1.75 16.36 -13.29
CA ILE A 730 1.77 15.58 -14.54
C ILE A 730 2.93 14.55 -14.52
N VAL A 731 4.11 14.91 -14.02
CA VAL A 731 5.21 13.93 -13.84
C VAL A 731 4.84 12.84 -12.82
N ARG A 732 4.16 13.18 -11.71
CA ARG A 732 3.57 12.24 -10.75
C ARG A 732 2.56 11.33 -11.45
N TYR A 733 1.70 11.90 -12.31
CA TYR A 733 0.76 11.12 -13.12
C TYR A 733 1.49 10.11 -14.02
N PHE A 734 2.45 10.52 -14.85
CA PHE A 734 3.15 9.58 -15.74
C PHE A 734 4.07 8.59 -14.99
N SER A 735 4.47 8.88 -13.75
CA SER A 735 5.21 7.94 -12.88
C SER A 735 4.30 6.88 -12.23
N LYS A 736 3.07 7.23 -11.82
CA LYS A 736 2.16 6.35 -11.06
C LYS A 736 0.94 5.85 -11.82
N ARG A 737 0.58 6.48 -12.94
CA ARG A 737 -0.70 6.34 -13.70
C ARG A 737 -1.95 6.58 -12.84
N VAL A 738 -1.85 7.43 -11.81
CA VAL A 738 -2.96 7.82 -10.92
C VAL A 738 -3.27 9.30 -11.11
N VAL A 739 -4.48 9.60 -11.59
CA VAL A 739 -4.99 10.97 -11.73
C VAL A 739 -5.16 11.60 -10.35
N SER A 740 -4.56 12.77 -10.14
CA SER A 740 -4.72 13.55 -8.92
C SER A 740 -5.89 14.54 -9.01
N PRO A 741 -6.63 14.78 -7.92
CA PRO A 741 -7.69 15.80 -7.88
C PRO A 741 -7.20 17.21 -8.29
N ASP A 742 -5.95 17.57 -8.00
CA ASP A 742 -5.43 18.86 -8.42
C ASP A 742 -5.10 18.96 -9.91
N LEU A 743 -4.85 17.83 -10.59
CA LEU A 743 -4.77 17.80 -12.05
C LEU A 743 -6.14 18.07 -12.71
N LEU A 744 -7.23 17.70 -12.02
CA LEU A 744 -8.61 18.03 -12.40
C LEU A 744 -9.02 19.47 -12.04
N ASN A 745 -8.26 20.14 -11.17
CA ASN A 745 -8.53 21.54 -10.75
C ASN A 745 -7.92 22.57 -11.71
N TRP A 746 -7.15 22.16 -12.73
CA TRP A 746 -6.58 23.07 -13.72
C TRP A 746 -7.66 23.74 -14.59
N SER A 747 -7.47 25.03 -14.87
CA SER A 747 -8.10 25.74 -15.99
C SER A 747 -7.17 26.87 -16.44
N PRO A 748 -7.09 27.20 -17.74
CA PRO A 748 -6.46 28.43 -18.22
C PRO A 748 -6.99 29.71 -17.53
N ASP A 749 -8.27 29.70 -17.10
CA ASP A 749 -8.91 30.81 -16.36
C ASP A 749 -8.29 31.08 -14.98
N LEU A 750 -7.42 30.19 -14.47
CA LEU A 750 -6.66 30.41 -13.24
C LEU A 750 -5.55 31.46 -13.40
N ILE A 751 -5.14 31.78 -14.63
CA ILE A 751 -4.08 32.78 -14.92
C ILE A 751 -4.56 33.82 -15.95
N PRO A 752 -5.68 34.52 -15.72
CA PRO A 752 -6.40 35.31 -16.74
C PRO A 752 -5.71 36.62 -17.16
N SER A 753 -4.49 36.87 -16.65
CA SER A 753 -3.66 38.04 -16.94
C SER A 753 -2.16 37.68 -16.91
N ALA A 754 -1.79 36.49 -17.39
CA ALA A 754 -0.40 36.06 -17.47
C ALA A 754 0.47 37.02 -18.32
N PRO A 755 1.67 37.40 -17.87
CA PRO A 755 2.65 38.09 -18.72
C PRO A 755 3.04 37.23 -19.95
N PRO A 756 3.42 37.83 -21.09
CA PRO A 756 3.79 37.09 -22.30
C PRO A 756 4.90 36.05 -22.13
N GLU A 757 5.82 36.26 -21.17
CA GLU A 757 6.89 35.32 -20.80
C GLU A 757 6.44 34.13 -19.94
N ILE A 758 5.16 34.10 -19.54
CA ILE A 758 4.52 33.03 -18.78
C ILE A 758 3.57 32.19 -19.66
N LEU A 759 2.91 32.81 -20.65
CA LEU A 759 1.90 32.17 -21.51
C LEU A 759 2.32 30.81 -22.11
N PRO A 760 3.51 30.65 -22.74
CA PRO A 760 3.87 29.36 -23.33
C PRO A 760 4.05 28.24 -22.30
N GLY A 761 4.33 28.57 -21.04
CA GLY A 761 4.35 27.59 -19.95
C GLY A 761 2.94 27.16 -19.50
N ALA A 762 1.95 28.04 -19.60
CA ALA A 762 0.55 27.73 -19.31
C ALA A 762 -0.10 26.90 -20.42
N GLU A 763 0.22 27.21 -21.68
CA GLU A 763 -0.22 26.46 -22.86
C GLU A 763 0.25 25.00 -22.81
N ILE A 764 1.54 24.75 -22.52
CA ILE A 764 2.04 23.38 -22.34
C ILE A 764 1.39 22.70 -21.12
N VAL A 765 1.17 23.40 -19.99
CA VAL A 765 0.46 22.77 -18.87
C VAL A 765 -0.93 22.29 -19.31
N ASP A 766 -1.68 23.09 -20.07
CA ASP A 766 -3.01 22.71 -20.54
C ASP A 766 -2.99 21.50 -21.48
N ILE A 767 -2.09 21.48 -22.47
CA ILE A 767 -1.88 20.36 -23.38
C ILE A 767 -1.54 19.08 -22.61
N LEU A 768 -0.63 19.17 -21.63
CA LEU A 768 -0.18 18.03 -20.84
C LEU A 768 -1.22 17.54 -19.82
N VAL A 769 -2.06 18.42 -19.27
CA VAL A 769 -3.23 18.04 -18.45
C VAL A 769 -4.20 17.21 -19.31
N ARG A 770 -4.55 17.71 -20.50
CA ARG A 770 -5.44 17.00 -21.43
C ARG A 770 -4.84 15.69 -21.93
N PHE A 771 -3.54 15.65 -22.22
CA PHE A 771 -2.83 14.42 -22.60
C PHE A 771 -2.80 13.39 -21.46
N ALA A 772 -2.62 13.82 -20.21
CA ALA A 772 -2.70 12.93 -19.04
C ALA A 772 -4.12 12.36 -18.85
N MET A 773 -5.18 13.14 -19.08
CA MET A 773 -6.57 12.63 -19.06
C MET A 773 -6.82 11.63 -20.19
N PHE A 774 -6.27 11.89 -21.38
CA PHE A 774 -6.36 10.98 -22.52
C PHE A 774 -5.62 9.65 -22.26
N ASP A 775 -4.38 9.69 -21.77
CA ASP A 775 -3.62 8.49 -21.41
C ASP A 775 -4.35 7.66 -20.34
N ALA A 776 -4.93 8.32 -19.30
CA ALA A 776 -5.75 7.64 -18.30
C ALA A 776 -6.95 6.92 -18.91
N TYR A 777 -7.69 7.60 -19.81
CA TYR A 777 -8.77 6.99 -20.57
C TYR A 777 -8.30 5.77 -21.40
N VAL A 778 -7.13 5.86 -22.04
CA VAL A 778 -6.56 4.76 -22.84
C VAL A 778 -6.21 3.54 -21.98
N HIS A 779 -5.58 3.71 -20.81
CA HIS A 779 -5.25 2.57 -19.93
C HIS A 779 -6.49 1.93 -19.28
N HIS A 780 -7.47 2.74 -18.88
CA HIS A 780 -8.68 2.24 -18.22
C HIS A 780 -9.68 1.60 -19.19
N GLN A 781 -10.03 2.30 -20.29
CA GLN A 781 -11.10 1.86 -21.20
C GLN A 781 -10.59 0.96 -22.34
N LYS A 782 -9.27 0.95 -22.61
CA LYS A 782 -8.63 0.16 -23.67
C LYS A 782 -9.34 0.29 -25.04
N PRO A 783 -9.59 1.54 -25.52
CA PRO A 783 -10.27 1.79 -26.79
C PRO A 783 -9.48 1.24 -27.99
N ASP A 784 -10.15 1.15 -29.15
CA ASP A 784 -9.53 0.66 -30.37
C ASP A 784 -8.26 1.44 -30.75
N ALA A 785 -7.24 0.72 -31.22
CA ALA A 785 -5.93 1.29 -31.50
C ALA A 785 -5.95 2.42 -32.55
N ARG A 786 -6.92 2.44 -33.47
CA ARG A 786 -7.06 3.52 -34.46
C ARG A 786 -7.62 4.79 -33.81
N VAL A 787 -8.61 4.68 -32.93
CA VAL A 787 -9.16 5.81 -32.16
C VAL A 787 -8.09 6.43 -31.25
N VAL A 788 -7.21 5.61 -30.67
CA VAL A 788 -6.05 6.11 -29.90
C VAL A 788 -5.09 6.90 -30.79
N VAL A 789 -4.74 6.39 -31.97
CA VAL A 789 -3.82 7.08 -32.88
C VAL A 789 -4.42 8.38 -33.41
N GLU A 790 -5.68 8.36 -33.86
CA GLU A 790 -6.39 9.54 -34.34
C GLU A 790 -6.50 10.63 -33.26
N SER A 791 -6.69 10.24 -31.98
CA SER A 791 -6.71 11.18 -30.85
C SER A 791 -5.31 11.67 -30.46
N ALA A 792 -4.30 10.81 -30.51
CA ALA A 792 -2.91 11.17 -30.17
C ALA A 792 -2.28 12.11 -31.20
N LEU A 793 -2.68 12.02 -32.47
CA LEU A 793 -2.22 12.94 -33.52
C LEU A 793 -2.66 14.39 -33.27
N LEU A 794 -3.84 14.62 -32.70
CA LEU A 794 -4.28 15.96 -32.32
C LEU A 794 -3.35 16.61 -31.27
N PHE A 795 -2.84 15.81 -30.33
CA PHE A 795 -1.84 16.28 -29.37
C PHE A 795 -0.46 16.53 -30.00
N GLU A 796 -0.08 15.78 -31.04
CA GLU A 796 1.15 16.05 -31.80
C GLU A 796 1.03 17.35 -32.62
N ASP A 797 -0.12 17.57 -33.28
CA ASP A 797 -0.41 18.80 -34.00
C ASP A 797 -0.37 20.02 -33.05
N GLU A 798 -1.03 19.96 -31.88
CA GLU A 798 -0.98 21.02 -30.85
C GLU A 798 0.44 21.29 -30.34
N LEU A 799 1.26 20.24 -30.14
CA LEU A 799 2.64 20.38 -29.69
C LEU A 799 3.58 20.91 -30.79
N HIS A 800 3.28 20.64 -32.06
CA HIS A 800 4.02 21.24 -33.18
C HIS A 800 3.64 22.70 -33.41
N ASP A 801 2.35 23.03 -33.33
CA ASP A 801 1.86 24.40 -33.41
C ASP A 801 2.41 25.25 -32.26
N TRP A 802 2.47 24.74 -31.03
CA TRP A 802 3.09 25.46 -29.91
C TRP A 802 4.54 25.85 -30.18
N GLU A 803 5.37 24.89 -30.63
CA GLU A 803 6.80 25.12 -30.91
C GLU A 803 7.01 26.16 -32.03
N THR A 804 6.17 26.12 -33.07
CA THR A 804 6.29 27.03 -34.22
C THR A 804 5.79 28.46 -33.96
N HIS A 805 4.95 28.66 -32.94
CA HIS A 805 4.41 29.97 -32.56
C HIS A 805 5.16 30.66 -31.40
N LEU A 806 6.24 30.05 -30.88
CA LEU A 806 7.03 30.62 -29.79
C LEU A 806 7.61 32.01 -30.09
N PRO A 807 7.64 32.95 -29.11
CA PRO A 807 8.33 34.23 -29.27
C PRO A 807 9.83 34.06 -29.53
N ILE A 808 10.45 34.95 -30.31
CA ILE A 808 11.88 34.86 -30.67
C ILE A 808 12.83 34.77 -29.46
N ASP A 809 12.44 35.36 -28.32
CA ASP A 809 13.13 35.31 -27.03
C ASP A 809 13.15 33.91 -26.37
N TRP A 810 12.37 32.96 -26.87
CA TRP A 810 12.39 31.55 -26.46
C TRP A 810 13.34 30.70 -27.31
N SER A 811 13.84 31.21 -28.44
CA SER A 811 14.79 30.47 -29.26
C SER A 811 16.07 30.13 -28.48
N PHE A 812 16.56 28.91 -28.67
CA PHE A 812 17.83 28.45 -28.11
C PHE A 812 18.92 28.40 -29.18
N THR A 813 20.18 28.45 -28.78
CA THR A 813 21.31 28.21 -29.71
C THR A 813 22.18 27.06 -29.24
N VAL A 814 22.63 26.22 -30.18
CA VAL A 814 23.54 25.11 -29.87
C VAL A 814 24.98 25.62 -29.82
N LYS A 815 25.77 25.09 -28.88
CA LYS A 815 27.23 25.25 -28.82
C LYS A 815 27.94 23.93 -28.58
N GLU A 816 29.17 23.85 -29.08
CA GLU A 816 30.10 22.76 -28.80
C GLU A 816 30.96 23.08 -27.56
N SER A 817 31.37 22.04 -26.83
CA SER A 817 32.19 22.11 -25.64
C SER A 817 33.41 21.21 -25.74
N ASN A 818 34.58 21.83 -25.81
CA ASN A 818 35.86 21.13 -25.78
C ASN A 818 36.32 20.77 -24.35
N THR A 819 35.64 21.29 -23.31
CA THR A 819 36.07 21.19 -21.90
C THR A 819 35.04 20.59 -20.95
N CYS A 820 33.81 20.30 -21.41
CA CYS A 820 32.80 19.60 -20.61
C CYS A 820 32.57 18.20 -21.17
N GLU A 821 33.19 17.19 -20.57
CA GLU A 821 33.12 15.79 -21.01
C GLU A 821 31.70 15.20 -20.88
N TYR A 822 30.84 15.84 -20.08
CA TYR A 822 29.48 15.39 -19.76
C TYR A 822 28.39 15.89 -20.73
N THR A 823 28.76 16.47 -21.87
CA THR A 823 27.81 17.00 -22.88
C THR A 823 27.56 15.98 -24.00
N PHE A 824 26.28 15.67 -24.28
CA PHE A 824 25.90 14.75 -25.35
C PHE A 824 26.38 15.27 -26.71
N HIS A 825 27.07 14.43 -27.50
CA HIS A 825 27.77 14.82 -28.74
C HIS A 825 28.69 16.06 -28.60
N ARG A 826 29.19 16.36 -27.39
CA ARG A 826 29.86 17.63 -27.02
C ARG A 826 29.01 18.89 -27.16
N GLN A 827 27.70 18.77 -27.38
CA GLN A 827 26.79 19.89 -27.62
C GLN A 827 25.97 20.23 -26.38
N TYR A 828 25.60 21.51 -26.26
CA TYR A 828 24.72 22.01 -25.21
C TYR A 828 23.90 23.22 -25.67
N HIS A 829 22.73 23.41 -25.05
CA HIS A 829 21.75 24.43 -25.47
C HIS A 829 21.81 25.71 -24.61
N ILE A 830 21.92 26.85 -25.28
CA ILE A 830 21.83 28.20 -24.71
C ILE A 830 20.36 28.62 -24.71
N TYR A 831 19.78 28.90 -23.54
CA TYR A 831 18.45 29.51 -23.40
C TYR A 831 18.56 30.94 -22.87
N LYS A 832 17.49 31.73 -22.99
CA LYS A 832 17.40 33.10 -22.46
C LYS A 832 17.52 33.15 -20.93
N ASP A 833 16.82 32.25 -20.23
CA ASP A 833 16.82 32.09 -18.78
C ASP A 833 16.61 30.61 -18.39
N MET A 834 16.77 30.28 -17.11
CA MET A 834 16.54 28.91 -16.60
C MET A 834 15.07 28.44 -16.74
N TRP A 835 14.11 29.36 -16.91
CA TRP A 835 12.68 29.04 -17.03
C TRP A 835 12.35 28.50 -18.42
N VAL A 836 12.72 29.21 -19.49
CA VAL A 836 12.56 28.73 -20.88
C VAL A 836 13.17 27.33 -21.04
N SER A 837 14.38 27.12 -20.48
CA SER A 837 15.06 25.83 -20.50
C SER A 837 14.26 24.68 -19.84
N ARG A 838 13.54 24.96 -18.74
CA ARG A 838 12.70 23.96 -18.06
C ARG A 838 11.43 23.64 -18.85
N ILE A 839 10.77 24.66 -19.42
CA ILE A 839 9.56 24.47 -20.23
C ILE A 839 9.86 23.66 -21.48
N PHE A 840 10.98 23.93 -22.17
CA PHE A 840 11.44 23.10 -23.30
C PHE A 840 11.68 21.63 -22.92
N ASN A 841 12.17 21.34 -21.72
CA ASN A 841 12.33 19.95 -21.28
C ASN A 841 10.97 19.28 -20.97
N HIS A 842 9.99 20.02 -20.45
CA HIS A 842 8.63 19.51 -20.27
C HIS A 842 7.92 19.25 -21.60
N TYR A 843 8.07 20.16 -22.56
CA TYR A 843 7.62 20.01 -23.93
C TYR A 843 8.16 18.74 -24.59
N ARG A 844 9.49 18.55 -24.59
CA ARG A 844 10.16 17.44 -25.29
C ARG A 844 9.73 16.07 -24.79
N TRP A 845 9.69 15.84 -23.46
CA TRP A 845 9.28 14.53 -22.96
C TRP A 845 7.80 14.26 -23.21
N ALA A 846 6.94 15.29 -23.24
CA ALA A 846 5.53 15.11 -23.54
C ALA A 846 5.30 14.75 -25.01
N ARG A 847 5.92 15.47 -25.95
CA ARG A 847 5.88 15.15 -27.39
C ARG A 847 6.43 13.75 -27.68
N LEU A 848 7.50 13.36 -26.97
CA LEU A 848 8.06 12.02 -27.03
C LEU A 848 7.04 10.95 -26.55
N LEU A 849 6.34 11.15 -25.42
CA LEU A 849 5.31 10.22 -24.92
C LEU A 849 4.04 10.17 -25.80
N VAL A 850 3.65 11.28 -26.44
CA VAL A 850 2.57 11.30 -27.46
C VAL A 850 2.95 10.41 -28.64
N ASN A 851 4.16 10.56 -29.17
CA ASN A 851 4.64 9.75 -30.29
C ASN A 851 4.89 8.29 -29.89
N GLU A 852 5.35 8.00 -28.67
CA GLU A 852 5.43 6.63 -28.16
C GLU A 852 4.04 5.98 -28.10
N THR A 853 3.00 6.73 -27.71
CA THR A 853 1.61 6.26 -27.74
C THR A 853 1.18 5.91 -29.17
N ILE A 854 1.48 6.76 -30.15
CA ILE A 854 1.20 6.53 -31.58
C ILE A 854 1.92 5.24 -32.05
N VAL A 855 3.24 5.15 -31.87
CA VAL A 855 4.05 3.98 -32.26
C VAL A 855 3.54 2.70 -31.59
N SER A 856 3.23 2.76 -30.30
CA SER A 856 2.71 1.66 -29.49
C SER A 856 1.37 1.15 -30.00
N HIS A 857 0.45 2.04 -30.41
CA HIS A 857 -0.88 1.63 -30.88
C HIS A 857 -0.90 1.22 -32.36
N ILE A 858 -0.14 1.87 -33.25
CA ILE A 858 0.04 1.37 -34.62
C ILE A 858 0.67 -0.03 -34.60
N SER A 859 1.64 -0.29 -33.71
CA SER A 859 2.28 -1.61 -33.57
C SER A 859 1.34 -2.72 -33.10
N LYS A 860 0.14 -2.39 -32.57
CA LYS A 860 -0.90 -3.34 -32.15
C LYS A 860 -1.98 -3.58 -33.22
N MET A 861 -1.98 -2.82 -34.32
CA MET A 861 -2.99 -2.98 -35.37
C MET A 861 -2.80 -4.30 -36.12
N THR A 862 -3.89 -5.04 -36.33
CA THR A 862 -3.88 -6.31 -37.08
C THR A 862 -3.72 -6.13 -38.59
N ARG A 863 -4.03 -4.93 -39.10
CA ARG A 863 -3.90 -4.52 -40.51
C ARG A 863 -3.59 -3.01 -40.62
N PRO A 864 -2.35 -2.57 -40.37
CA PRO A 864 -1.95 -1.20 -40.64
C PRO A 864 -2.02 -0.89 -42.15
N THR A 865 -2.43 0.32 -42.50
CA THR A 865 -2.38 0.87 -43.86
C THR A 865 -0.99 1.45 -44.17
N ALA A 866 -0.73 1.78 -45.43
CA ALA A 866 0.51 2.48 -45.81
C ALA A 866 0.71 3.80 -45.05
N ASN A 867 -0.37 4.54 -44.80
CA ASN A 867 -0.32 5.78 -44.01
C ASN A 867 0.03 5.51 -42.55
N ASP A 868 -0.53 4.46 -41.94
CA ASP A 868 -0.18 4.08 -40.56
C ASP A 868 1.31 3.68 -40.47
N VAL A 869 1.87 2.99 -41.48
CA VAL A 869 3.31 2.66 -41.52
C VAL A 869 4.19 3.92 -41.65
N ILE A 870 3.80 4.88 -42.49
CA ILE A 870 4.51 6.15 -42.65
C ILE A 870 4.45 6.97 -41.35
N GLN A 871 3.27 7.11 -40.75
CA GLN A 871 3.07 7.81 -39.48
C GLN A 871 3.90 7.20 -38.35
N ARG A 872 3.96 5.86 -38.27
CA ARG A 872 4.81 5.15 -37.30
C ARG A 872 6.29 5.48 -37.45
N GLN A 873 6.78 5.67 -38.68
CA GLN A 873 8.16 6.08 -38.91
C GLN A 873 8.38 7.55 -38.51
N GLN A 874 7.49 8.46 -38.92
CA GLN A 874 7.57 9.87 -38.53
C GLN A 874 7.58 10.05 -37.01
N SER A 875 6.73 9.33 -36.29
CA SER A 875 6.71 9.34 -34.82
C SER A 875 7.98 8.76 -34.19
N LEU A 876 8.65 7.78 -34.82
CA LEU A 876 9.97 7.31 -34.37
C LEU A 876 11.07 8.36 -34.60
N ASP A 877 11.04 9.05 -35.74
CA ASP A 877 12.00 10.11 -36.06
C ASP A 877 11.84 11.29 -35.07
N ILE A 878 10.60 11.63 -34.69
CA ILE A 878 10.29 12.64 -33.64
C ILE A 878 10.78 12.19 -32.26
N ILE A 879 10.54 10.93 -31.85
CA ILE A 879 11.05 10.38 -30.57
C ILE A 879 12.58 10.49 -30.53
N SER A 880 13.26 10.10 -31.61
CA SER A 880 14.72 10.19 -31.71
C SER A 880 15.21 11.64 -31.58
N CYS A 881 14.52 12.59 -32.24
CA CYS A 881 14.86 14.01 -32.15
C CYS A 881 14.69 14.54 -30.72
N MET A 882 13.51 14.35 -30.11
CA MET A 882 13.21 14.82 -28.75
C MET A 882 14.13 14.20 -27.69
N ALA A 883 14.54 12.94 -27.84
CA ALA A 883 15.44 12.27 -26.92
C ALA A 883 16.88 12.86 -26.98
N VAL A 884 17.41 13.11 -28.19
CA VAL A 884 18.69 13.82 -28.40
C VAL A 884 18.64 15.22 -27.80
N ASP A 885 17.52 15.93 -28.01
CA ASP A 885 17.31 17.31 -27.57
C ASP A 885 17.23 17.45 -26.04
N ILE A 886 16.71 16.43 -25.33
CA ILE A 886 16.75 16.32 -23.86
C ILE A 886 18.20 16.12 -23.39
N CYS A 887 18.97 15.26 -24.07
CA CYS A 887 20.37 15.00 -23.72
C CYS A 887 21.26 16.24 -23.94
N ALA A 888 21.12 16.95 -25.06
CA ALA A 888 21.83 18.22 -25.30
C ALA A 888 21.32 19.38 -24.40
N GLY A 889 20.04 19.37 -24.01
CA GLY A 889 19.46 20.33 -23.06
C GLY A 889 19.84 20.11 -21.59
N SER A 890 20.45 18.97 -21.24
CA SER A 890 20.74 18.58 -19.85
C SER A 890 21.78 19.46 -19.15
N ALA A 891 22.90 19.76 -19.82
CA ALA A 891 24.01 20.51 -19.23
C ALA A 891 23.61 21.94 -18.79
N SER A 892 22.60 22.50 -19.44
CA SER A 892 21.99 23.80 -19.12
C SER A 892 21.26 23.82 -17.76
N GLN A 893 20.95 22.65 -17.20
CA GLN A 893 20.23 22.49 -15.92
C GLN A 893 21.14 22.08 -14.74
N GLU A 894 22.29 21.44 -14.97
CA GLU A 894 23.22 21.00 -13.88
C GLU A 894 24.01 22.16 -13.22
N GLY A 895 23.79 23.41 -13.66
CA GLY A 895 24.31 24.61 -12.99
C GLY A 895 25.63 25.17 -13.55
N LEU A 896 26.07 24.70 -14.72
CA LEU A 896 27.20 25.26 -15.46
C LEU A 896 26.73 26.38 -16.40
N SER A 897 26.41 27.54 -15.80
CA SER A 897 26.10 28.79 -16.52
C SER A 897 27.32 29.25 -17.35
N ALA A 898 27.38 28.80 -18.60
CA ALA A 898 28.33 29.25 -19.62
C ALA A 898 27.77 30.41 -20.49
N GLN A 899 26.63 30.98 -20.07
CA GLN A 899 26.05 32.22 -20.58
C GLN A 899 25.52 33.05 -19.41
N GLY A 900 25.53 34.39 -19.47
CA GLY A 900 25.82 35.24 -20.63
C GLY A 900 24.66 36.18 -21.00
N VAL A 901 23.53 36.04 -20.29
CA VAL A 901 22.45 37.01 -20.17
C VAL A 901 22.48 37.55 -18.73
N ALA A 902 22.09 38.81 -18.53
CA ALA A 902 21.87 39.35 -17.19
C ALA A 902 20.46 38.94 -16.70
N GLU A 903 20.32 37.72 -16.16
CA GLU A 903 19.17 37.40 -15.31
C GLU A 903 19.15 38.38 -14.12
N ASP A 904 17.97 38.90 -13.76
CA ASP A 904 17.80 39.58 -12.48
C ASP A 904 18.03 38.54 -11.36
N PRO A 905 18.92 38.79 -10.37
CA PRO A 905 19.10 37.92 -9.21
C PRO A 905 17.81 37.58 -8.43
N SER A 906 16.71 38.31 -8.66
CA SER A 906 15.39 37.96 -8.14
C SER A 906 14.78 36.69 -8.76
N HIS A 907 15.08 36.36 -10.02
CA HIS A 907 14.48 35.24 -10.77
C HIS A 907 15.31 33.95 -10.77
N ILE A 908 16.53 33.97 -10.23
CA ILE A 908 17.44 32.82 -10.22
C ILE A 908 16.96 31.77 -9.19
N PRO A 909 16.54 30.56 -9.61
CA PRO A 909 16.04 29.54 -8.69
C PRO A 909 17.15 29.09 -7.73
N LEU A 910 16.83 28.89 -6.46
CA LEU A 910 17.82 28.46 -5.47
C LEU A 910 18.43 27.08 -5.82
N LEU A 911 17.61 26.15 -6.31
CA LEU A 911 18.04 24.80 -6.66
C LEU A 911 18.32 24.66 -8.16
N ASN A 912 19.37 23.91 -8.48
CA ASN A 912 19.69 23.50 -9.85
C ASN A 912 18.65 22.51 -10.38
N GLY A 913 18.70 22.23 -11.68
CA GLY A 913 17.70 21.41 -12.35
C GLY A 913 17.90 19.89 -12.24
N THR A 914 18.93 19.39 -11.55
CA THR A 914 19.30 17.95 -11.60
C THR A 914 18.17 17.03 -11.13
N PHE A 915 17.48 17.35 -10.02
CA PHE A 915 16.32 16.56 -9.58
C PHE A 915 15.16 16.58 -10.59
N MET A 916 15.01 17.69 -11.33
CA MET A 916 14.01 17.85 -12.39
C MET A 916 14.42 17.13 -13.70
N LEU A 917 15.71 16.89 -13.94
CA LEU A 917 16.21 16.14 -15.10
C LEU A 917 15.96 14.63 -15.01
N LEU A 918 15.80 14.07 -13.80
CA LEU A 918 15.69 12.60 -13.62
C LEU A 918 14.58 11.99 -14.49
N PHE A 919 13.38 12.60 -14.48
CA PHE A 919 12.25 12.11 -15.27
C PHE A 919 12.43 12.32 -16.80
N PRO A 920 12.77 13.52 -17.32
CA PRO A 920 13.14 13.70 -18.73
C PRO A 920 14.22 12.74 -19.22
N LEU A 921 15.29 12.50 -18.45
CA LEU A 921 16.34 11.52 -18.78
C LEU A 921 15.76 10.11 -18.82
N GLY A 922 14.95 9.72 -17.83
CA GLY A 922 14.29 8.42 -17.79
C GLY A 922 13.35 8.18 -18.98
N VAL A 923 12.60 9.19 -19.43
CA VAL A 923 11.78 9.11 -20.63
C VAL A 923 12.66 9.01 -21.89
N ALA A 924 13.64 9.91 -22.04
CA ALA A 924 14.54 9.93 -23.20
C ALA A 924 15.32 8.62 -23.39
N GLY A 925 15.84 8.04 -22.32
CA GLY A 925 16.58 6.76 -22.36
C GLY A 925 15.70 5.51 -22.40
N GLY A 926 14.42 5.60 -22.02
CA GLY A 926 13.54 4.44 -21.85
C GLY A 926 12.61 4.13 -23.02
N ALA A 927 12.37 5.07 -23.92
CA ALA A 927 11.24 5.03 -24.86
C ALA A 927 11.44 4.20 -26.14
N ALA A 928 10.31 3.82 -26.74
CA ALA A 928 10.20 3.09 -27.99
C ALA A 928 10.64 3.93 -29.20
N GLY A 929 11.93 3.91 -29.51
CA GLY A 929 12.52 4.61 -30.67
C GLY A 929 13.85 5.30 -30.36
N THR A 930 14.18 5.45 -29.08
CA THR A 930 15.45 6.02 -28.60
C THR A 930 16.66 5.37 -29.27
N PRO A 931 17.62 6.14 -29.83
CA PRO A 931 18.89 5.64 -30.32
C PRO A 931 19.74 4.98 -29.22
N ASP A 932 20.48 3.93 -29.56
CA ASP A 932 21.34 3.22 -28.59
C ASP A 932 22.36 4.15 -27.92
N GLU A 933 22.94 5.11 -28.66
CA GLU A 933 23.84 6.13 -28.09
C GLU A 933 23.17 7.06 -27.07
N VAL A 934 21.86 7.32 -27.21
CA VAL A 934 21.08 8.14 -26.27
C VAL A 934 20.76 7.35 -25.01
N HIS A 935 20.33 6.09 -25.14
CA HIS A 935 20.12 5.21 -23.98
C HIS A 935 21.42 5.06 -23.17
N ASP A 936 22.54 4.75 -23.83
CA ASP A 936 23.80 4.46 -23.16
C ASP A 936 24.34 5.73 -22.46
N TRP A 937 24.31 6.90 -23.12
CA TRP A 937 24.69 8.18 -22.48
C TRP A 937 23.75 8.59 -21.34
N VAL A 938 22.44 8.29 -21.43
CA VAL A 938 21.49 8.51 -20.31
C VAL A 938 21.86 7.64 -19.12
N VAL A 939 22.20 6.37 -19.35
CA VAL A 939 22.64 5.44 -18.29
C VAL A 939 23.93 5.98 -17.65
N GLU A 940 24.96 6.32 -18.42
CA GLU A 940 26.20 6.92 -17.91
C GLU A 940 25.94 8.22 -17.13
N THR A 941 24.97 9.02 -17.56
CA THR A 941 24.58 10.26 -16.88
C THR A 941 23.85 10.01 -15.56
N LEU A 942 22.97 9.01 -15.49
CA LEU A 942 22.32 8.62 -14.23
C LEU A 942 23.33 7.99 -13.24
N GLU A 943 24.30 7.21 -13.74
CA GLU A 943 25.41 6.69 -12.93
C GLU A 943 26.31 7.85 -12.43
N ARG A 944 26.64 8.84 -13.29
CA ARG A 944 27.35 10.07 -12.90
C ARG A 944 26.62 10.83 -11.79
N ILE A 945 25.32 11.07 -11.95
CA ILE A 945 24.50 11.80 -10.97
C ILE A 945 24.47 11.05 -9.62
N ALA A 946 24.30 9.72 -9.64
CA ALA A 946 24.33 8.91 -8.42
C ALA A 946 25.71 8.96 -7.72
N CYS A 947 26.80 8.77 -8.46
CA CYS A 947 28.16 8.67 -7.91
C CYS A 947 28.77 10.02 -7.50
N THR A 948 28.43 11.13 -8.17
CA THR A 948 29.00 12.45 -7.87
C THR A 948 28.12 13.31 -6.98
N MET A 949 26.80 13.16 -7.05
CA MET A 949 25.82 13.97 -6.31
C MET A 949 25.07 13.17 -5.24
N GLY A 950 25.35 11.86 -5.11
CA GLY A 950 24.78 11.00 -4.06
C GLY A 950 23.30 10.66 -4.23
N ILE A 951 22.67 10.99 -5.36
CA ILE A 951 21.23 10.79 -5.59
C ILE A 951 20.96 9.32 -5.95
N ARG A 952 20.62 8.47 -4.98
CA ARG A 952 20.38 7.03 -5.23
C ARG A 952 19.28 6.77 -6.24
N ARG A 953 18.23 7.61 -6.31
CA ARG A 953 17.11 7.42 -7.25
C ARG A 953 17.58 7.33 -8.70
N ALA A 954 18.61 8.07 -9.10
CA ALA A 954 19.18 7.99 -10.45
C ALA A 954 19.70 6.57 -10.77
N LEU A 955 20.41 5.94 -9.82
CA LEU A 955 20.90 4.57 -9.95
C LEU A 955 19.74 3.55 -10.03
N GLN A 956 18.70 3.74 -9.22
CA GLN A 956 17.54 2.82 -9.15
C GLN A 956 16.64 2.86 -10.40
N MET A 957 16.73 3.91 -11.23
CA MET A 957 15.98 3.99 -12.49
C MET A 957 16.56 3.12 -13.61
N ILE A 958 17.89 2.94 -13.63
CA ILE A 958 18.62 2.26 -14.72
C ILE A 958 18.13 0.84 -15.05
N PRO A 959 17.81 -0.04 -14.09
CA PRO A 959 17.26 -1.37 -14.39
C PRO A 959 15.93 -1.32 -15.16
N GLN A 960 15.10 -0.29 -14.93
CA GLN A 960 13.85 -0.11 -15.66
C GLN A 960 14.09 0.35 -17.10
N LEU A 961 15.03 1.29 -17.33
CA LEU A 961 15.40 1.75 -18.67
C LEU A 961 15.93 0.60 -19.54
N LYS A 962 16.88 -0.17 -18.99
CA LYS A 962 17.46 -1.35 -19.66
C LYS A 962 16.39 -2.40 -19.99
N LYS A 963 15.36 -2.56 -19.15
CA LYS A 963 14.18 -3.42 -19.40
C LYS A 963 13.27 -2.88 -20.51
N SER A 964 12.98 -1.57 -20.53
CA SER A 964 12.14 -0.94 -21.55
C SER A 964 12.77 -0.99 -22.95
N VAL A 965 14.05 -0.66 -23.07
CA VAL A 965 14.78 -0.75 -24.35
C VAL A 965 14.92 -2.21 -24.82
N ALA A 966 15.14 -3.17 -23.91
CA ALA A 966 15.14 -4.59 -24.27
C ALA A 966 13.77 -5.06 -24.80
N LYS A 967 12.67 -4.59 -24.20
CA LYS A 967 11.31 -4.85 -24.70
C LYS A 967 11.09 -4.21 -26.07
N TRP A 968 11.44 -2.93 -26.24
CA TRP A 968 11.33 -2.25 -27.54
C TRP A 968 12.08 -2.98 -28.66
N LYS A 969 13.31 -3.44 -28.39
CA LYS A 969 14.12 -4.23 -29.34
C LYS A 969 13.53 -5.61 -29.66
N LEU A 970 12.56 -6.11 -28.88
CA LEU A 970 11.75 -7.29 -29.21
C LEU A 970 10.51 -6.89 -30.02
N ASP A 971 9.77 -5.89 -29.58
CA ASP A 971 8.55 -5.39 -30.23
C ASP A 971 8.83 -4.92 -31.68
N GLN A 972 9.95 -4.21 -31.91
CA GLN A 972 10.38 -3.79 -33.25
C GLN A 972 10.83 -4.97 -34.13
N LYS A 973 11.41 -6.04 -33.57
CA LYS A 973 11.72 -7.27 -34.32
C LYS A 973 10.44 -8.00 -34.74
N LEU A 974 9.45 -8.06 -33.85
CA LEU A 974 8.15 -8.65 -34.14
C LEU A 974 7.43 -7.85 -35.24
N TRP A 975 7.39 -6.53 -35.13
CA TRP A 975 6.88 -5.64 -36.19
C TRP A 975 7.56 -5.88 -37.54
N ASN A 976 8.90 -5.91 -37.57
CA ASN A 976 9.67 -6.18 -38.78
C ASN A 976 9.39 -7.59 -39.35
N SER A 977 9.08 -8.59 -38.52
CA SER A 977 8.76 -9.95 -38.99
C SER A 977 7.34 -10.08 -39.57
N MET A 978 6.40 -9.25 -39.13
CA MET A 978 5.00 -9.26 -39.61
C MET A 978 4.78 -8.34 -40.82
N HIS A 979 5.46 -7.19 -40.86
CA HIS A 979 5.21 -6.12 -41.83
C HIS A 979 6.42 -5.79 -42.72
N GLY A 980 7.60 -6.34 -42.42
CA GLY A 980 8.82 -6.15 -43.22
C GLY A 980 8.86 -7.06 -44.44
N TYR A 981 8.48 -6.53 -45.60
CA TYR A 981 8.87 -7.06 -46.91
C TYR A 981 9.98 -6.20 -47.54
N LYS A 982 10.66 -6.76 -48.54
CA LYS A 982 11.82 -6.17 -49.24
C LYS A 982 11.45 -4.98 -50.13
#